data_AF-A0A3D1K2Z3-F1
#
_entry.id   AF-A0A3D1K2Z3-F1
#
_cell.length_a   1.000
_cell.length_b   1.000
_cell.length_c   1.000
_cell.angle_alpha   90.00
_cell.angle_beta   90.00
_cell.angle_gamma   90.00
#
_symmetry.space_group_name_H-M   'P 1'
#
loop_
_entity.id
_entity.type
_entity.pdbx_description
1 polymer ?
#
loop_
_entity_poly.entity_id
_entity_poly.type
_entity_poly.pdbx_seq_one_letter_code
_entity_poly.pdbx_strand_id
1 'polypeptide(L)'
;MKLRKLLASVALVSSVVGFSFQSQAAAGEIKISSDYPGGNVIVQKSEPGKAEIAPDLRGGKPWFYWNFEAEVIQPGRVDFILPGTLMMVAKGPAVSVDGGKTWQWINPDNFKFATPAAKDVPANPRDSFFYEFKDKGQKVRFATAIPYLQADLDEFLNKNAANPNMEKSVLTQTTKSLPVDLLQIGKPGEGVKSMLITARNHACESMASYVFEGFLQEAMSDSPFGVEFRKKYVLYAVPMVDKDGVQAGDQGKGRSPHDHNRDYGQTNIYPEVKAIQELGDSKKVEFFLDFHCPAVRGDVHEMFYFDGIKVPHIYENNMELVRWMTEERPPAITSWEGVYLKPAKDPAPVEGLPSSIYFAAKKGMIFAATLESPYAQTHTPLDAALAREYGKGLLRAWTRTEFISGAPESARTENDNARFVAFQKSFKGTPADMEKIAADCLSNEKSSALYRIEANNRLGAVKFRQTFASKNDSKKFQEALDCYELAVKDPNATNVQKSTALTQRVVIVCRDPASTPEKVEEYLAEFLKFPASSPEQQSSVYGEASTFYEKKQNYEKALGYVKKQLPFAGRYFKGKVLNKTADIYDLMKQNDKAIETRKESVAYLRGQLVPVVPTGVFGPLMAADLLDALNGIPSSTADEKKEAANMALTHKVCPPDLKKRVEKALGEIEPSKKD
;
A
#
# COMPACT_ATOMS: atom_id res chain seq x y z
N MET A 1 -88.75 36.47 -58.19
CA MET A 1 -87.48 36.52 -58.94
C MET A 1 -86.48 35.60 -58.23
N LYS A 2 -86.11 34.49 -58.90
CA LYS A 2 -84.88 33.64 -58.84
C LYS A 2 -84.15 33.41 -57.49
N LEU A 3 -83.55 32.25 -57.15
CA LEU A 3 -83.55 30.85 -57.59
C LEU A 3 -82.63 30.06 -56.61
N ARG A 4 -83.12 28.93 -56.09
CA ARG A 4 -82.50 27.65 -55.65
C ARG A 4 -80.97 27.40 -55.49
N LYS A 5 -80.68 26.65 -54.38
CA LYS A 5 -79.96 25.34 -54.20
C LYS A 5 -78.45 25.24 -53.85
N LEU A 6 -78.21 24.66 -52.65
CA LEU A 6 -77.48 23.41 -52.26
C LEU A 6 -75.99 23.09 -52.65
N LEU A 7 -75.29 22.42 -51.69
CA LEU A 7 -74.08 21.55 -51.75
C LEU A 7 -72.71 22.25 -51.81
N ALA A 8 -71.56 21.73 -51.35
CA ALA A 8 -71.14 20.62 -50.47
C ALA A 8 -69.63 20.76 -50.19
N SER A 9 -69.14 19.97 -49.23
CA SER A 9 -67.80 19.78 -48.66
C SER A 9 -66.59 19.69 -49.62
N VAL A 10 -65.42 20.19 -49.20
CA VAL A 10 -64.10 19.55 -49.42
C VAL A 10 -63.20 19.83 -48.20
N ALA A 11 -62.81 18.77 -47.51
CA ALA A 11 -61.78 18.79 -46.47
C ALA A 11 -60.40 18.66 -47.13
N LEU A 12 -59.48 19.59 -46.84
CA LEU A 12 -58.06 19.46 -47.16
C LEU A 12 -57.33 18.99 -45.91
N VAL A 13 -56.84 17.74 -45.92
CA VAL A 13 -55.92 17.23 -44.89
C VAL A 13 -54.52 17.67 -45.29
N SER A 14 -53.96 18.65 -44.57
CA SER A 14 -52.55 18.99 -44.64
C SER A 14 -51.81 18.29 -43.50
N SER A 15 -51.17 17.17 -43.82
CA SER A 15 -50.22 16.49 -42.94
C SER A 15 -48.91 17.29 -42.88
N VAL A 16 -48.72 18.08 -41.82
CA VAL A 16 -47.40 18.59 -41.44
C VAL A 16 -46.71 17.49 -40.63
N VAL A 17 -45.75 16.83 -41.28
CA VAL A 17 -44.81 15.92 -40.61
C VAL A 17 -43.91 16.77 -39.72
N GLY A 18 -44.20 16.80 -38.42
CA GLY A 18 -43.27 17.33 -37.43
C GLY A 18 -42.08 16.38 -37.33
N PHE A 19 -40.97 16.71 -37.99
CA PHE A 19 -39.68 16.08 -37.69
C PHE A 19 -39.31 16.44 -36.26
N SER A 20 -39.60 15.52 -35.34
CA SER A 20 -39.02 15.53 -34.01
C SER A 20 -37.54 15.21 -34.18
N PHE A 21 -36.68 16.23 -34.19
CA PHE A 21 -35.25 16.02 -33.97
C PHE A 21 -35.09 15.50 -32.54
N GLN A 22 -35.21 14.18 -32.36
CA GLN A 22 -34.57 13.54 -31.22
C GLN A 22 -33.07 13.67 -31.46
N SER A 23 -32.42 14.62 -30.80
CA SER A 23 -30.96 14.65 -30.78
C SER A 23 -30.51 13.30 -30.22
N GLN A 24 -29.89 12.47 -31.05
CA GLN A 24 -29.27 11.25 -30.59
C GLN A 24 -28.19 11.68 -29.59
N ALA A 25 -28.38 11.35 -28.31
CA ALA A 25 -27.44 11.68 -27.25
C ALA A 25 -26.03 11.21 -27.66
N ALA A 26 -25.05 12.08 -27.47
CA ALA A 26 -23.69 11.82 -27.95
C ALA A 26 -22.94 10.89 -26.98
N ALA A 27 -22.01 10.09 -27.52
CA ALA A 27 -21.25 9.13 -26.71
C ALA A 27 -20.54 9.82 -25.54
N GLY A 28 -20.57 9.20 -24.37
CA GLY A 28 -19.96 9.73 -23.15
C GLY A 28 -20.75 10.86 -22.49
N GLU A 29 -22.02 11.07 -22.84
CA GLU A 29 -22.91 11.94 -22.06
C GLU A 29 -23.19 11.32 -20.68
N ILE A 30 -23.01 12.08 -19.61
CA ILE A 30 -23.13 11.61 -18.21
C ILE A 30 -23.98 12.54 -17.35
N LYS A 31 -24.52 11.97 -16.27
CA LYS A 31 -25.08 12.69 -15.11
C LYS A 31 -24.16 12.47 -13.91
N ILE A 32 -23.76 13.53 -13.24
CA ILE A 32 -22.92 13.48 -12.02
C ILE A 32 -23.78 13.77 -10.79
N SER A 33 -23.59 13.02 -9.72
CA SER A 33 -24.24 13.21 -8.42
C SER A 33 -23.26 12.99 -7.26
N SER A 34 -23.46 13.74 -6.19
CA SER A 34 -22.79 13.56 -4.88
C SER A 34 -23.82 13.44 -3.74
N ASP A 35 -25.08 13.14 -4.07
CA ASP A 35 -26.18 13.03 -3.10
C ASP A 35 -26.17 11.66 -2.37
N TYR A 36 -25.12 11.45 -1.58
CA TYR A 36 -24.95 10.30 -0.70
C TYR A 36 -23.93 10.64 0.40
N PRO A 37 -23.88 9.87 1.52
CA PRO A 37 -22.93 10.14 2.59
C PRO A 37 -21.49 10.23 2.10
N GLY A 38 -20.79 11.28 2.50
CA GLY A 38 -19.41 11.53 2.07
C GLY A 38 -19.27 12.08 0.65
N GLY A 39 -20.36 12.29 -0.09
CA GLY A 39 -20.33 12.82 -1.45
C GLY A 39 -19.89 14.29 -1.52
N ASN A 40 -19.02 14.60 -2.48
CA ASN A 40 -18.47 15.93 -2.71
C ASN A 40 -18.02 16.11 -4.16
N VAL A 41 -18.63 17.05 -4.89
CA VAL A 41 -18.14 17.53 -6.19
C VAL A 41 -18.90 18.80 -6.59
N ILE A 42 -18.21 19.70 -7.30
CA ILE A 42 -18.81 20.76 -8.13
C ILE A 42 -18.55 20.41 -9.58
N VAL A 43 -19.60 20.39 -10.40
CA VAL A 43 -19.47 20.27 -11.86
C VAL A 43 -19.34 21.68 -12.44
N GLN A 44 -18.16 22.03 -12.94
CA GLN A 44 -17.90 23.33 -13.54
C GLN A 44 -18.36 23.37 -15.00
N LYS A 45 -18.12 22.28 -15.74
CA LYS A 45 -18.55 22.10 -17.13
C LYS A 45 -18.78 20.61 -17.40
N SER A 46 -19.84 20.27 -18.12
CA SER A 46 -20.08 18.90 -18.58
C SER A 46 -20.56 18.92 -20.03
N GLU A 47 -19.89 18.16 -20.88
CA GLU A 47 -20.24 17.94 -22.28
C GLU A 47 -20.04 16.46 -22.62
N PRO A 48 -20.64 15.92 -23.69
CA PRO A 48 -20.44 14.51 -24.04
C PRO A 48 -18.96 14.16 -24.18
N GLY A 49 -18.52 13.15 -23.42
CA GLY A 49 -17.14 12.67 -23.39
C GLY A 49 -16.20 13.45 -22.47
N LYS A 50 -16.65 14.50 -21.78
CA LYS A 50 -15.78 15.31 -20.91
C LYS A 50 -16.52 16.03 -19.78
N ALA A 51 -15.97 15.98 -18.57
CA ALA A 51 -16.42 16.77 -17.42
C ALA A 51 -15.26 17.49 -16.72
N GLU A 52 -15.42 18.78 -16.47
CA GLU A 52 -14.55 19.57 -15.60
C GLU A 52 -15.20 19.67 -14.23
N ILE A 53 -14.52 19.14 -13.22
CA ILE A 53 -15.03 18.97 -11.85
C ILE A 53 -14.07 19.61 -10.85
N ALA A 54 -14.57 19.95 -9.68
CA ALA A 54 -13.78 20.50 -8.57
C ALA A 54 -14.30 20.01 -7.21
N PRO A 55 -13.46 20.02 -6.16
CA PRO A 55 -13.92 19.93 -4.78
C PRO A 55 -14.98 20.99 -4.45
N ASP A 56 -16.07 20.58 -3.81
CA ASP A 56 -16.98 21.48 -3.11
C ASP A 56 -16.40 21.85 -1.74
N LEU A 57 -15.77 23.02 -1.65
CA LEU A 57 -15.09 23.47 -0.44
C LEU A 57 -16.05 23.91 0.66
N ARG A 58 -17.32 24.23 0.33
CA ARG A 58 -18.35 24.71 1.28
C ARG A 58 -17.86 25.80 2.25
N GLY A 59 -17.07 26.74 1.73
CA GLY A 59 -16.49 27.85 2.49
C GLY A 59 -15.21 27.52 3.26
N GLY A 60 -14.65 26.32 3.11
CA GLY A 60 -13.33 25.94 3.61
C GLY A 60 -12.18 26.45 2.73
N LYS A 61 -10.95 26.31 3.23
CA LYS A 61 -9.73 26.65 2.47
C LYS A 61 -9.51 25.67 1.30
N PRO A 62 -8.82 26.08 0.21
CA PRO A 62 -8.49 25.19 -0.91
C PRO A 62 -7.82 23.89 -0.45
N TRP A 63 -8.36 22.77 -0.92
CA TRP A 63 -7.87 21.42 -0.68
C TRP A 63 -8.34 20.51 -1.84
N PHE A 64 -8.31 19.19 -1.64
CA PHE A 64 -8.39 18.21 -2.75
C PHE A 64 -9.47 17.12 -2.62
N TYR A 65 -10.41 17.22 -1.66
CA TYR A 65 -11.39 16.15 -1.44
C TYR A 65 -12.54 16.18 -2.45
N TRP A 66 -12.81 15.03 -3.09
CA TRP A 66 -13.95 14.81 -3.97
C TRP A 66 -14.35 13.33 -3.94
N ASN A 67 -15.65 13.08 -4.10
CA ASN A 67 -16.28 11.76 -4.08
C ASN A 67 -17.66 11.85 -4.76
N PHE A 68 -17.82 11.25 -5.94
CA PHE A 68 -19.04 11.40 -6.74
C PHE A 68 -19.39 10.15 -7.53
N GLU A 69 -20.64 10.05 -7.94
CA GLU A 69 -21.16 9.03 -8.85
C GLU A 69 -21.38 9.67 -10.23
N ALA A 70 -20.94 8.98 -11.29
CA ALA A 70 -21.28 9.30 -12.66
C ALA A 70 -22.13 8.17 -13.25
N GLU A 71 -23.28 8.54 -13.80
CA GLU A 71 -24.18 7.66 -14.55
C GLU A 71 -24.09 8.02 -16.03
N VAL A 72 -23.74 7.04 -16.88
CA VAL A 72 -23.67 7.27 -18.32
C VAL A 72 -25.06 7.23 -18.97
N ILE A 73 -25.40 8.26 -19.75
CA ILE A 73 -26.62 8.31 -20.56
C ILE A 73 -26.39 7.57 -21.88
N GLN A 74 -25.20 7.71 -22.46
CA GLN A 74 -24.77 6.98 -23.66
C GLN A 74 -23.34 6.46 -23.49
N PRO A 75 -23.11 5.14 -23.63
CA PRO A 75 -21.78 4.53 -23.48
C PRO A 75 -20.69 5.26 -24.25
N GLY A 76 -19.50 5.28 -23.68
CA GLY A 76 -18.37 5.99 -24.24
C GLY A 76 -17.32 6.32 -23.18
N ARG A 77 -16.16 6.76 -23.68
CA ARG A 77 -15.10 7.33 -22.86
C ARG A 77 -15.56 8.69 -22.33
N VAL A 78 -15.27 8.94 -21.05
CA VAL A 78 -15.42 10.27 -20.43
C VAL A 78 -14.13 10.67 -19.74
N ASP A 79 -13.61 11.84 -20.11
CA ASP A 79 -12.44 12.47 -19.49
C ASP A 79 -12.87 13.43 -18.37
N PHE A 80 -12.40 13.19 -17.16
CA PHE A 80 -12.60 14.03 -15.97
C PHE A 80 -11.36 14.89 -15.73
N ILE A 81 -11.55 16.20 -15.62
CA ILE A 81 -10.46 17.16 -15.42
C ILE A 81 -10.65 17.91 -14.11
N LEU A 82 -9.63 17.84 -13.25
CA LEU A 82 -9.61 18.45 -11.91
C LEU A 82 -8.99 19.86 -11.93
N PRO A 83 -9.22 20.69 -10.90
CA PRO A 83 -8.71 22.05 -10.90
C PRO A 83 -7.22 22.05 -10.52
N GLY A 84 -6.35 22.37 -11.47
CA GLY A 84 -4.92 22.56 -11.20
C GLY A 84 -4.16 21.27 -10.88
N THR A 85 -3.20 21.36 -9.95
CA THR A 85 -2.26 20.29 -9.60
C THR A 85 -2.56 19.72 -8.20
N LEU A 86 -2.07 18.52 -7.90
CA LEU A 86 -2.21 17.85 -6.59
C LEU A 86 -3.66 17.62 -6.14
N MET A 87 -4.51 17.17 -7.07
CA MET A 87 -5.92 16.82 -6.81
C MET A 87 -6.18 15.32 -6.78
N MET A 88 -5.21 14.50 -7.23
CA MET A 88 -5.28 13.04 -7.17
C MET A 88 -4.13 12.46 -6.35
N VAL A 89 -4.41 11.32 -5.72
CA VAL A 89 -3.40 10.51 -5.01
C VAL A 89 -2.49 9.77 -5.99
N ALA A 90 -1.40 9.20 -5.49
CA ALA A 90 -0.38 8.51 -6.30
C ALA A 90 -0.91 7.37 -7.20
N LYS A 91 -2.10 6.84 -6.91
CA LYS A 91 -2.77 5.76 -7.64
C LYS A 91 -3.95 6.24 -8.52
N GLY A 92 -4.15 7.55 -8.67
CA GLY A 92 -5.35 8.11 -9.30
C GLY A 92 -6.60 7.89 -8.44
N PRO A 93 -7.81 8.09 -8.99
CA PRO A 93 -9.07 7.81 -8.28
C PRO A 93 -9.16 6.38 -7.75
N ALA A 94 -9.80 6.25 -6.58
CA ALA A 94 -10.48 5.02 -6.22
C ALA A 94 -11.79 4.91 -7.04
N VAL A 95 -12.09 3.72 -7.55
CA VAL A 95 -13.23 3.44 -8.44
C VAL A 95 -14.09 2.34 -7.84
N SER A 96 -15.41 2.54 -7.84
CA SER A 96 -16.39 1.53 -7.47
C SER A 96 -17.46 1.39 -8.54
N VAL A 97 -17.79 0.15 -8.90
CA VAL A 97 -18.81 -0.20 -9.91
C VAL A 97 -20.05 -0.86 -9.30
N ASP A 98 -20.13 -0.93 -7.97
CA ASP A 98 -21.17 -1.64 -7.22
C ASP A 98 -21.88 -0.74 -6.19
N GLY A 99 -21.87 0.58 -6.45
CA GLY A 99 -22.50 1.57 -5.59
C GLY A 99 -21.70 1.87 -4.31
N GLY A 100 -20.38 1.74 -4.36
CA GLY A 100 -19.47 2.09 -3.26
C GLY A 100 -19.21 0.97 -2.25
N LYS A 101 -19.58 -0.28 -2.54
CA LYS A 101 -19.36 -1.43 -1.63
C LYS A 101 -17.93 -1.94 -1.73
N THR A 102 -17.40 -2.02 -2.95
CA THR A 102 -16.00 -2.38 -3.20
C THR A 102 -15.30 -1.31 -4.01
N TRP A 103 -14.02 -1.11 -3.73
CA TRP A 103 -13.20 -0.07 -4.33
C TRP A 103 -11.88 -0.67 -4.82
N GLN A 104 -11.44 -0.19 -5.98
CA GLN A 104 -10.13 -0.50 -6.54
C GLN A 104 -9.50 0.78 -7.07
N TRP A 105 -8.18 0.83 -7.08
CA TRP A 105 -7.47 1.92 -7.77
C TRP A 105 -7.72 1.83 -9.28
N ILE A 106 -7.88 2.98 -9.92
CA ILE A 106 -8.01 3.02 -11.38
C ILE A 106 -6.75 2.45 -12.05
N ASN A 107 -6.87 1.96 -13.29
CA ASN A 107 -5.73 1.54 -14.10
C ASN A 107 -4.71 2.71 -14.22
N PRO A 108 -3.41 2.49 -13.95
CA PRO A 108 -2.36 3.50 -14.13
C PRO A 108 -2.33 4.22 -15.48
N ASP A 109 -2.77 3.56 -16.56
CA ASP A 109 -2.83 4.16 -17.90
C ASP A 109 -4.02 5.12 -18.07
N ASN A 110 -4.96 5.12 -17.13
CA ASN A 110 -6.21 5.87 -17.21
C ASN A 110 -6.17 7.23 -16.50
N PHE A 111 -5.03 7.64 -15.95
CA PHE A 111 -4.89 8.96 -15.34
C PHE A 111 -3.56 9.62 -15.68
N LYS A 112 -3.53 10.94 -15.56
CA LYS A 112 -2.35 11.77 -15.79
C LYS A 112 -2.28 12.83 -14.70
N PHE A 113 -1.12 12.92 -14.05
CA PHE A 113 -0.83 14.05 -13.18
C PHE A 113 -0.54 15.29 -14.00
N ALA A 114 -0.81 16.46 -13.43
CA ALA A 114 -0.32 17.71 -13.95
C ALA A 114 1.22 17.69 -13.96
N THR A 115 1.81 18.00 -15.11
CA THR A 115 3.26 18.06 -15.34
C THR A 115 3.61 19.33 -16.10
N PRO A 116 4.74 19.99 -15.76
CA PRO A 116 5.29 21.03 -16.62
C PRO A 116 5.67 20.44 -17.99
N ALA A 117 5.83 21.29 -19.00
CA ALA A 117 6.37 20.85 -20.28
C ALA A 117 7.79 20.30 -20.08
N ALA A 118 8.10 19.17 -20.69
CA ALA A 118 9.45 18.64 -20.80
C ALA A 118 9.86 18.57 -22.28
N LYS A 119 11.14 18.33 -22.55
CA LYS A 119 11.63 18.19 -23.93
C LYS A 119 10.84 17.07 -24.62
N ASP A 120 10.15 17.41 -25.71
CA ASP A 120 9.32 16.51 -26.52
C ASP A 120 8.07 15.91 -25.81
N VAL A 121 7.72 16.41 -24.62
CA VAL A 121 6.50 16.02 -23.87
C VAL A 121 5.69 17.28 -23.55
N PRO A 122 4.50 17.48 -24.17
CA PRO A 122 3.63 18.60 -23.86
C PRO A 122 3.29 18.66 -22.37
N ALA A 123 3.12 19.89 -21.85
CA ALA A 123 2.65 20.07 -20.48
C ALA A 123 1.27 19.43 -20.29
N ASN A 124 1.05 18.84 -19.12
CA ASN A 124 -0.30 18.55 -18.64
C ASN A 124 -0.63 19.58 -17.55
N PRO A 125 -1.46 20.60 -17.80
CA PRO A 125 -1.67 21.67 -16.84
C PRO A 125 -2.52 21.25 -15.63
N ARG A 126 -3.25 20.12 -15.74
CA ARG A 126 -4.24 19.69 -14.75
C ARG A 126 -4.17 18.18 -14.51
N ASP A 127 -4.39 17.78 -13.26
CA ASP A 127 -4.66 16.38 -12.93
C ASP A 127 -5.93 15.94 -13.68
N SER A 128 -5.88 14.78 -14.35
CA SER A 128 -7.03 14.26 -15.12
C SER A 128 -7.06 12.73 -15.15
N PHE A 129 -8.24 12.17 -15.34
CA PHE A 129 -8.42 10.73 -15.55
C PHE A 129 -9.56 10.47 -16.51
N PHE A 130 -9.64 9.26 -17.06
CA PHE A 130 -10.76 8.86 -17.90
C PHE A 130 -11.33 7.52 -17.50
N TYR A 131 -12.59 7.29 -17.84
CA TYR A 131 -13.26 6.01 -17.68
C TYR A 131 -14.04 5.66 -18.94
N GLU A 132 -14.00 4.38 -19.33
CA GLU A 132 -14.78 3.85 -20.46
C GLU A 132 -16.04 3.19 -19.94
N PHE A 133 -17.17 3.88 -20.07
CA PHE A 133 -18.47 3.32 -19.74
C PHE A 133 -18.94 2.43 -20.88
N LYS A 134 -19.32 1.19 -20.54
CA LYS A 134 -19.65 0.15 -21.52
C LYS A 134 -21.13 0.01 -21.76
N ASP A 135 -21.93 0.21 -20.72
CA ASP A 135 -23.35 -0.06 -20.73
C ASP A 135 -24.16 1.21 -20.46
N LYS A 136 -25.29 1.36 -21.17
CA LYS A 136 -26.18 2.50 -20.96
C LYS A 136 -26.75 2.46 -19.53
N GLY A 137 -26.71 3.58 -18.82
CA GLY A 137 -27.13 3.66 -17.42
C GLY A 137 -26.13 3.06 -16.42
N GLN A 138 -24.92 2.69 -16.88
CA GLN A 138 -23.86 2.25 -15.97
C GLN A 138 -23.52 3.37 -14.99
N LYS A 139 -23.47 3.02 -13.70
CA LYS A 139 -23.08 3.90 -12.60
C LYS A 139 -21.71 3.53 -12.08
N VAL A 140 -20.86 4.51 -11.92
CA VAL A 140 -19.50 4.34 -11.39
C VAL A 140 -19.22 5.46 -10.40
N ARG A 141 -18.70 5.11 -9.23
CA ARG A 141 -18.24 6.09 -8.24
C ARG A 141 -16.74 6.29 -8.34
N PHE A 142 -16.32 7.53 -8.16
CA PHE A 142 -14.94 7.97 -8.15
C PHE A 142 -14.68 8.78 -6.89
N ALA A 143 -13.57 8.51 -6.21
CA ALA A 143 -13.18 9.24 -5.01
C ALA A 143 -11.67 9.52 -4.98
N THR A 144 -11.28 10.57 -4.26
CA THR A 144 -9.86 10.92 -4.04
C THR A 144 -9.07 9.73 -3.50
N ALA A 145 -9.65 8.99 -2.56
CA ALA A 145 -9.14 7.74 -1.99
C ALA A 145 -10.33 6.83 -1.62
N ILE A 146 -10.05 5.60 -1.18
CA ILE A 146 -11.10 4.66 -0.75
C ILE A 146 -11.87 5.28 0.43
N PRO A 147 -13.17 5.59 0.29
CA PRO A 147 -13.95 6.20 1.38
C PRO A 147 -14.07 5.28 2.59
N TYR A 148 -14.24 5.88 3.76
CA TYR A 148 -14.62 5.21 5.01
C TYR A 148 -15.71 6.08 5.66
N LEU A 149 -16.93 5.57 5.64
CA LEU A 149 -18.14 6.27 6.05
C LEU A 149 -18.68 5.66 7.35
N GLN A 150 -19.76 6.24 7.89
CA GLN A 150 -20.41 5.68 9.08
C GLN A 150 -20.92 4.25 8.84
N ALA A 151 -21.37 3.92 7.62
CA ALA A 151 -21.81 2.57 7.31
C ALA A 151 -20.68 1.53 7.46
N ASP A 152 -19.45 1.89 7.10
CA ASP A 152 -18.28 1.02 7.30
C ASP A 152 -17.96 0.84 8.79
N LEU A 153 -18.03 1.94 9.57
CA LEU A 153 -17.89 1.88 11.03
C LEU A 153 -18.99 0.99 11.65
N ASP A 154 -20.24 1.17 11.23
CA ASP A 154 -21.38 0.39 11.73
C ASP A 154 -21.23 -1.09 11.39
N GLU A 155 -20.76 -1.43 10.18
CA GLU A 155 -20.45 -2.82 9.82
C GLU A 155 -19.39 -3.41 10.75
N PHE A 156 -18.29 -2.68 10.98
CA PHE A 156 -17.24 -3.10 11.90
C PHE A 156 -17.77 -3.30 13.33
N LEU A 157 -18.57 -2.37 13.84
CA LEU A 157 -19.13 -2.44 15.18
C LEU A 157 -20.14 -3.59 15.32
N ASN A 158 -21.02 -3.77 14.32
CA ASN A 158 -22.00 -4.85 14.31
C ASN A 158 -21.33 -6.23 14.27
N LYS A 159 -20.28 -6.38 13.46
CA LYS A 159 -19.49 -7.62 13.40
C LYS A 159 -18.84 -7.97 14.75
N ASN A 160 -18.54 -6.98 15.57
CA ASN A 160 -17.85 -7.14 16.85
C ASN A 160 -18.75 -6.88 18.07
N ALA A 161 -20.07 -6.74 17.90
CA ALA A 161 -20.99 -6.39 18.97
C ALA A 161 -20.99 -7.38 20.14
N ALA A 162 -20.67 -8.65 19.87
CA ALA A 162 -20.56 -9.71 20.88
C ALA A 162 -19.13 -9.94 21.41
N ASN A 163 -18.14 -9.13 20.99
CA ASN A 163 -16.77 -9.30 21.45
C ASN A 163 -16.66 -8.85 22.92
N PRO A 164 -16.28 -9.75 23.86
CA PRO A 164 -16.26 -9.44 25.29
C PRO A 164 -15.16 -8.44 25.70
N ASN A 165 -14.21 -8.17 24.79
CA ASN A 165 -13.09 -7.26 25.02
C ASN A 165 -13.39 -5.82 24.58
N MET A 166 -14.57 -5.55 23.99
CA MET A 166 -14.97 -4.23 23.51
C MET A 166 -16.31 -3.81 24.12
N GLU A 167 -16.35 -2.59 24.66
CA GLU A 167 -17.57 -1.92 25.07
C GLU A 167 -17.81 -0.69 24.19
N LYS A 168 -19.05 -0.52 23.73
CA LYS A 168 -19.47 0.65 22.93
C LYS A 168 -20.37 1.54 23.79
N SER A 169 -20.09 2.83 23.79
CA SER A 169 -20.93 3.88 24.39
C SER A 169 -20.95 5.12 23.50
N VAL A 170 -21.69 6.15 23.92
CA VAL A 170 -21.72 7.46 23.27
C VAL A 170 -20.87 8.42 24.09
N LEU A 171 -19.85 9.01 23.48
CA LEU A 171 -19.00 10.03 24.12
C LEU A 171 -19.80 11.31 24.37
N THR A 172 -20.45 11.79 23.31
CA THR A 172 -21.22 13.03 23.25
C THR A 172 -22.04 13.04 21.95
N GLN A 173 -22.67 14.16 21.64
CA GLN A 173 -23.31 14.42 20.35
C GLN A 173 -22.62 15.58 19.63
N THR A 174 -22.53 15.49 18.31
CA THR A 174 -22.02 16.57 17.46
C THR A 174 -22.97 17.79 17.47
N THR A 175 -22.55 18.89 16.85
CA THR A 175 -23.41 20.07 16.66
C THR A 175 -24.71 19.78 15.90
N LYS A 176 -24.74 18.75 15.03
CA LYS A 176 -25.95 18.26 14.36
C LYS A 176 -26.65 17.11 15.08
N SER A 177 -26.36 16.93 16.37
CA SER A 177 -26.98 15.89 17.23
C SER A 177 -26.70 14.45 16.79
N LEU A 178 -25.62 14.20 16.04
CA LEU A 178 -25.18 12.84 15.73
C LEU A 178 -24.40 12.26 16.92
N PRO A 179 -24.64 11.01 17.34
CA PRO A 179 -23.90 10.40 18.44
C PRO A 179 -22.44 10.16 18.01
N VAL A 180 -21.50 10.58 18.85
CA VAL A 180 -20.07 10.30 18.67
C VAL A 180 -19.74 9.02 19.44
N ASP A 181 -19.26 7.99 18.75
CA ASP A 181 -18.98 6.69 19.36
C ASP A 181 -17.73 6.76 20.24
N LEU A 182 -17.82 6.15 21.42
CA LEU A 182 -16.69 5.82 22.29
C LEU A 182 -16.58 4.31 22.39
N LEU A 183 -15.43 3.76 22.00
CA LEU A 183 -15.10 2.36 22.19
C LEU A 183 -14.11 2.23 23.36
N GLN A 184 -14.36 1.29 24.26
CA GLN A 184 -13.42 0.90 25.28
C GLN A 184 -12.93 -0.52 24.99
N ILE A 185 -11.60 -0.71 24.87
CA ILE A 185 -10.98 -2.02 24.72
C ILE A 185 -10.14 -2.33 25.96
N GLY A 186 -10.39 -3.48 26.58
CA GLY A 186 -9.83 -3.82 27.88
C GLY A 186 -10.58 -3.14 29.05
N LYS A 187 -10.00 -3.25 30.25
CA LYS A 187 -10.61 -2.74 31.49
C LYS A 187 -9.58 -1.98 32.32
N PRO A 188 -9.96 -0.86 32.96
CA PRO A 188 -9.08 -0.21 33.92
C PRO A 188 -8.80 -1.16 35.10
N GLY A 189 -7.60 -1.07 35.67
CA GLY A 189 -7.16 -1.90 36.77
C GLY A 189 -5.81 -1.45 37.32
N GLU A 190 -5.36 -2.06 38.40
CA GLU A 190 -4.03 -1.80 38.96
C GLU A 190 -2.94 -2.11 37.93
N GLY A 191 -2.01 -1.16 37.72
CA GLY A 191 -0.94 -1.29 36.74
C GLY A 191 -1.34 -1.09 35.26
N VAL A 192 -2.64 -0.99 34.95
CA VAL A 192 -3.14 -0.78 33.58
C VAL A 192 -3.10 0.71 33.22
N LYS A 193 -2.50 1.03 32.08
CA LYS A 193 -2.29 2.40 31.59
C LYS A 193 -3.42 2.85 30.68
N SER A 194 -3.91 4.07 30.87
CA SER A 194 -4.96 4.65 30.03
C SER A 194 -4.39 5.18 28.72
N MET A 195 -4.97 4.72 27.60
CA MET A 195 -4.68 5.19 26.25
C MET A 195 -5.92 5.83 25.64
N LEU A 196 -5.74 6.93 24.92
CA LEU A 196 -6.79 7.59 24.14
C LEU A 196 -6.34 7.70 22.68
N ILE A 197 -7.15 7.17 21.77
CA ILE A 197 -6.90 7.27 20.34
C ILE A 197 -8.07 7.95 19.65
N THR A 198 -7.76 8.90 18.78
CA THR A 198 -8.73 9.57 17.92
C THR A 198 -8.41 9.30 16.46
N ALA A 199 -9.42 9.40 15.61
CA ALA A 199 -9.25 9.46 14.17
C ALA A 199 -10.26 10.45 13.58
N ARG A 200 -9.96 10.96 12.38
CA ARG A 200 -10.90 11.79 11.60
C ARG A 200 -11.22 13.12 12.29
N ASN A 201 -10.22 13.75 12.93
CA ASN A 201 -10.33 15.19 13.19
C ASN A 201 -10.47 15.97 11.86
N HIS A 202 -9.97 15.45 10.73
CA HIS A 202 -10.39 15.92 9.41
C HIS A 202 -11.20 14.85 8.67
N ALA A 203 -12.36 15.27 8.15
CA ALA A 203 -13.36 14.39 7.56
C ALA A 203 -13.01 13.74 6.22
N CYS A 204 -11.97 14.16 5.48
CA CYS A 204 -11.58 13.47 4.23
C CYS A 204 -10.59 12.32 4.42
N GLU A 205 -9.91 12.24 5.56
CA GLU A 205 -8.76 11.35 5.80
C GLU A 205 -9.17 9.88 6.06
N SER A 206 -9.73 9.22 5.04
CA SER A 206 -10.43 7.93 5.20
C SER A 206 -9.49 6.74 5.39
N MET A 207 -8.29 6.78 4.81
CA MET A 207 -7.33 5.68 4.95
C MET A 207 -6.89 5.49 6.41
N ALA A 208 -6.82 6.58 7.18
CA ALA A 208 -6.57 6.56 8.61
C ALA A 208 -7.58 5.70 9.39
N SER A 209 -8.86 5.71 8.98
CA SER A 209 -9.90 4.88 9.60
C SER A 209 -9.66 3.39 9.38
N TYR A 210 -9.22 2.97 8.19
CA TYR A 210 -8.89 1.56 7.93
C TYR A 210 -7.69 1.09 8.76
N VAL A 211 -6.67 1.94 8.91
CA VAL A 211 -5.54 1.64 9.80
C VAL A 211 -6.01 1.53 11.25
N PHE A 212 -6.83 2.47 11.71
CA PHE A 212 -7.34 2.43 13.08
C PHE A 212 -8.24 1.21 13.32
N GLU A 213 -9.10 0.85 12.37
CA GLU A 213 -9.91 -0.37 12.44
C GLU A 213 -9.04 -1.62 12.60
N GLY A 214 -7.95 -1.73 11.85
CA GLY A 214 -6.97 -2.82 11.99
C GLY A 214 -6.32 -2.86 13.38
N PHE A 215 -5.97 -1.69 13.92
CA PHE A 215 -5.44 -1.58 15.29
C PHE A 215 -6.47 -2.07 16.32
N LEU A 216 -7.73 -1.62 16.21
CA LEU A 216 -8.82 -2.06 17.10
C LEU A 216 -9.05 -3.57 16.99
N GLN A 217 -9.05 -4.13 15.78
CA GLN A 217 -9.18 -5.57 15.54
C GLN A 217 -8.14 -6.39 16.30
N GLU A 218 -6.86 -6.03 16.21
CA GLU A 218 -5.82 -6.73 16.97
C GLU A 218 -5.99 -6.50 18.48
N ALA A 219 -6.28 -5.26 18.90
CA ALA A 219 -6.42 -4.87 20.31
C ALA A 219 -7.47 -5.67 21.07
N MET A 220 -8.57 -6.07 20.41
CA MET A 220 -9.67 -6.84 21.00
C MET A 220 -9.63 -8.34 20.69
N SER A 221 -8.63 -8.80 19.95
CA SER A 221 -8.49 -10.22 19.57
C SER A 221 -7.92 -11.08 20.70
N ASP A 222 -8.04 -12.40 20.56
CA ASP A 222 -7.40 -13.38 21.46
C ASP A 222 -5.96 -13.74 21.01
N SER A 223 -5.37 -12.95 20.10
CA SER A 223 -3.95 -13.10 19.80
C SER A 223 -3.10 -12.84 21.06
N PRO A 224 -1.89 -13.40 21.16
CA PRO A 224 -0.98 -13.09 22.26
C PRO A 224 -0.76 -11.59 22.45
N PHE A 225 -0.72 -10.82 21.35
CA PHE A 225 -0.55 -9.38 21.39
C PHE A 225 -1.80 -8.65 21.87
N GLY A 226 -2.99 -9.04 21.41
CA GLY A 226 -4.25 -8.47 21.92
C GLY A 226 -4.41 -8.71 23.42
N VAL A 227 -4.15 -9.95 23.87
CA VAL A 227 -4.19 -10.31 25.30
C VAL A 227 -3.17 -9.52 26.10
N GLU A 228 -1.92 -9.44 25.64
CA GLU A 228 -0.87 -8.70 26.35
C GLU A 228 -1.10 -7.19 26.34
N PHE A 229 -1.62 -6.64 25.25
CA PHE A 229 -2.05 -5.25 25.16
C PHE A 229 -3.08 -4.94 26.25
N ARG A 230 -4.14 -5.74 26.38
CA ARG A 230 -5.21 -5.51 27.38
C ARG A 230 -4.77 -5.74 28.83
N LYS A 231 -3.65 -6.42 29.09
CA LYS A 231 -3.04 -6.47 30.42
C LYS A 231 -2.30 -5.17 30.78
N LYS A 232 -1.72 -4.51 29.77
CA LYS A 232 -0.92 -3.29 29.95
C LYS A 232 -1.74 -2.01 29.82
N TYR A 233 -2.78 -2.05 28.99
CA TYR A 233 -3.51 -0.86 28.56
C TYR A 233 -5.03 -1.05 28.62
N VAL A 234 -5.72 0.04 28.93
CA VAL A 234 -7.14 0.24 28.60
C VAL A 234 -7.21 1.33 27.54
N LEU A 235 -7.81 1.01 26.40
CA LEU A 235 -7.94 1.91 25.28
C LEU A 235 -9.33 2.55 25.25
N TYR A 236 -9.37 3.87 25.23
CA TYR A 236 -10.52 4.67 24.88
C TYR A 236 -10.33 5.17 23.44
N ALA A 237 -11.27 4.85 22.55
CA ALA A 237 -11.14 5.08 21.13
C ALA A 237 -12.33 5.90 20.61
N VAL A 238 -12.04 6.98 19.87
CA VAL A 238 -13.02 7.80 19.15
C VAL A 238 -12.75 7.67 17.65
N PRO A 239 -13.42 6.72 16.95
CA PRO A 239 -13.11 6.39 15.56
C PRO A 239 -13.42 7.49 14.55
N MET A 240 -14.30 8.43 14.91
CA MET A 240 -14.74 9.48 14.01
C MET A 240 -15.08 10.75 14.79
N VAL A 241 -14.12 11.69 14.85
CA VAL A 241 -14.30 12.98 15.53
C VAL A 241 -15.21 13.91 14.72
N ASP A 242 -14.82 14.33 13.51
CA ASP A 242 -15.64 15.19 12.64
C ASP A 242 -16.72 14.38 11.88
N LYS A 243 -17.61 13.73 12.63
CA LYS A 243 -18.67 12.87 12.07
C LYS A 243 -19.64 13.65 11.17
N ASP A 244 -19.97 14.90 11.53
CA ASP A 244 -20.82 15.78 10.73
C ASP A 244 -20.19 16.05 9.35
N GLY A 245 -18.87 16.29 9.32
CA GLY A 245 -18.12 16.46 8.08
C GLY A 245 -18.04 15.18 7.26
N VAL A 246 -17.84 14.03 7.90
CA VAL A 246 -17.82 12.73 7.18
C VAL A 246 -19.15 12.48 6.46
N GLN A 247 -20.28 12.69 7.16
CA GLN A 247 -21.61 12.51 6.57
C GLN A 247 -21.85 13.46 5.41
N ALA A 248 -21.49 14.73 5.59
CA ALA A 248 -21.69 15.74 4.56
C ALA A 248 -20.74 15.53 3.35
N GLY A 249 -19.60 14.87 3.51
CA GLY A 249 -18.53 14.87 2.50
C GLY A 249 -17.67 16.13 2.57
N ASP A 250 -17.42 16.66 3.76
CA ASP A 250 -16.49 17.76 3.96
C ASP A 250 -15.04 17.25 4.05
N GLN A 251 -14.08 18.12 3.75
CA GLN A 251 -12.66 17.81 3.93
C GLN A 251 -12.21 17.83 5.40
N GLY A 252 -12.83 18.66 6.24
CA GLY A 252 -12.42 18.91 7.63
C GLY A 252 -11.20 19.83 7.79
N LYS A 253 -10.16 19.68 6.96
CA LYS A 253 -8.95 20.53 7.02
C LYS A 253 -9.28 22.00 6.76
N GLY A 254 -8.98 22.88 7.72
CA GLY A 254 -9.25 24.31 7.60
C GLY A 254 -10.72 24.65 7.30
N ARG A 255 -11.64 23.78 7.73
CA ARG A 255 -13.09 23.92 7.53
C ARG A 255 -13.64 25.06 8.40
N SER A 256 -14.69 25.72 7.91
CA SER A 256 -15.44 26.73 8.65
C SER A 256 -16.46 26.09 9.61
N PRO A 257 -16.72 26.68 10.80
CA PRO A 257 -16.11 27.93 11.31
C PRO A 257 -14.69 27.74 11.86
N HIS A 258 -14.31 26.50 12.20
CA HIS A 258 -12.99 26.19 12.76
C HIS A 258 -12.55 24.76 12.41
N ASP A 259 -11.25 24.52 12.36
CA ASP A 259 -10.70 23.19 12.13
C ASP A 259 -10.76 22.38 13.45
N HIS A 260 -11.35 21.17 13.44
CA HIS A 260 -11.47 20.34 14.65
C HIS A 260 -10.09 20.02 15.25
N ASN A 261 -9.07 19.78 14.42
CA ASN A 261 -7.70 19.58 14.92
C ASN A 261 -6.99 20.91 15.25
N ARG A 262 -7.72 22.02 15.37
CA ARG A 262 -7.25 23.28 15.94
C ARG A 262 -8.17 23.74 17.08
N ASP A 263 -9.16 22.94 17.46
CA ASP A 263 -10.11 23.29 18.52
C ASP A 263 -9.65 22.83 19.91
N TYR A 264 -8.47 22.22 20.04
CA TYR A 264 -7.91 21.83 21.34
C TYR A 264 -7.25 23.04 22.01
N GLY A 265 -7.47 23.19 23.31
CA GLY A 265 -7.11 24.41 24.06
C GLY A 265 -7.93 24.58 25.34
N GLN A 266 -8.00 25.82 25.84
CA GLN A 266 -8.85 26.19 26.97
C GLN A 266 -10.30 26.42 26.53
N THR A 267 -10.50 26.78 25.26
CA THR A 267 -11.82 26.93 24.64
C THR A 267 -12.05 25.89 23.55
N ASN A 268 -13.28 25.41 23.44
CA ASN A 268 -13.70 24.49 22.39
C ASN A 268 -15.04 24.98 21.82
N ILE A 269 -15.21 24.89 20.51
CA ILE A 269 -16.51 25.11 19.87
C ILE A 269 -17.22 23.79 19.54
N TYR A 270 -16.46 22.70 19.41
CA TYR A 270 -16.99 21.38 19.09
C TYR A 270 -17.19 20.55 20.37
N PRO A 271 -18.42 20.08 20.66
CA PRO A 271 -18.70 19.24 21.82
C PRO A 271 -17.81 17.99 21.90
N GLU A 272 -17.51 17.37 20.76
CA GLU A 272 -16.64 16.21 20.62
C GLU A 272 -15.21 16.47 21.05
N VAL A 273 -14.63 17.61 20.66
CA VAL A 273 -13.26 17.98 21.06
C VAL A 273 -13.21 18.26 22.55
N LYS A 274 -14.20 18.99 23.09
CA LYS A 274 -14.33 19.20 24.53
C LYS A 274 -14.41 17.87 25.30
N ALA A 275 -15.28 16.96 24.86
CA ALA A 275 -15.46 15.66 25.51
C ALA A 275 -14.19 14.78 25.45
N ILE A 276 -13.40 14.87 24.37
CA ILE A 276 -12.10 14.20 24.25
C ILE A 276 -11.10 14.73 25.29
N GLN A 277 -11.04 16.05 25.49
CA GLN A 277 -10.17 16.64 26.52
C GLN A 277 -10.59 16.20 27.94
N GLU A 278 -11.89 16.28 28.24
CA GLU A 278 -12.46 15.87 29.53
C GLU A 278 -12.27 14.37 29.80
N LEU A 279 -12.39 13.53 28.77
CA LEU A 279 -12.09 12.11 28.85
C LEU A 279 -10.60 11.89 29.15
N GLY A 280 -9.73 12.61 28.46
CA GLY A 280 -8.29 12.60 28.70
C GLY A 280 -7.91 12.85 30.15
N ASP A 281 -8.48 13.92 30.72
CA ASP A 281 -8.25 14.32 32.10
C ASP A 281 -8.88 13.33 33.10
N SER A 282 -10.14 12.93 32.89
CA SER A 282 -10.87 12.04 33.81
C SER A 282 -10.30 10.62 33.86
N LYS A 283 -9.78 10.11 32.75
CA LYS A 283 -9.16 8.78 32.66
C LYS A 283 -7.66 8.79 32.93
N LYS A 284 -7.07 9.97 33.18
CA LYS A 284 -5.63 10.17 33.40
C LYS A 284 -4.82 9.51 32.28
N VAL A 285 -5.12 9.91 31.04
CA VAL A 285 -4.46 9.34 29.86
C VAL A 285 -2.95 9.57 29.93
N GLU A 286 -2.18 8.52 29.63
CA GLU A 286 -0.71 8.54 29.55
C GLU A 286 -0.21 8.30 28.13
N PHE A 287 -1.08 7.86 27.22
CA PHE A 287 -0.78 7.58 25.82
C PHE A 287 -1.84 8.17 24.91
N PHE A 288 -1.46 9.06 24.01
CA PHE A 288 -2.34 9.64 23.00
C PHE A 288 -1.83 9.38 21.57
N LEU A 289 -2.71 8.99 20.67
CA LEU A 289 -2.38 8.86 19.25
C LEU A 289 -3.55 9.35 18.40
N ASP A 290 -3.26 10.18 17.40
CA ASP A 290 -4.27 10.68 16.47
C ASP A 290 -3.99 10.17 15.05
N PHE A 291 -4.94 9.45 14.45
CA PHE A 291 -4.83 8.90 13.11
C PHE A 291 -5.31 9.92 12.06
N HIS A 292 -4.40 10.27 11.15
CA HIS A 292 -4.58 11.29 10.11
C HIS A 292 -4.14 10.80 8.73
N CYS A 293 -4.41 11.60 7.69
CA CYS A 293 -3.79 11.46 6.37
C CYS A 293 -3.16 12.78 5.92
N PRO A 294 -2.02 12.74 5.20
CA PRO A 294 -1.29 13.93 4.81
C PRO A 294 -1.87 14.53 3.50
N ALA A 295 -1.07 15.25 2.71
CA ALA A 295 -1.49 15.61 1.35
C ALA A 295 -1.59 14.39 0.41
N VAL A 296 -2.08 14.57 -0.81
CA VAL A 296 -2.40 13.45 -1.73
C VAL A 296 -1.19 12.70 -2.31
N ARG A 297 -0.06 13.37 -2.57
CA ARG A 297 1.11 12.78 -3.21
C ARG A 297 2.38 13.64 -3.05
N GLY A 298 3.54 13.01 -3.21
CA GLY A 298 4.87 13.63 -3.15
C GLY A 298 5.53 13.66 -1.78
N ASP A 299 6.85 13.49 -1.76
CA ASP A 299 7.71 13.55 -0.55
C ASP A 299 7.20 12.65 0.60
N VAL A 300 7.05 13.20 1.80
CA VAL A 300 6.56 12.48 2.99
C VAL A 300 5.08 12.09 2.91
N HIS A 301 4.33 12.58 1.93
CA HIS A 301 2.88 12.35 1.86
C HIS A 301 2.50 10.97 1.29
N GLU A 302 3.46 10.21 0.77
CA GLU A 302 3.29 8.83 0.30
C GLU A 302 3.90 7.80 1.26
N MET A 303 4.30 8.22 2.47
CA MET A 303 4.81 7.34 3.53
C MET A 303 3.98 7.47 4.80
N PHE A 304 4.05 6.46 5.65
CA PHE A 304 3.55 6.56 7.02
C PHE A 304 4.56 7.34 7.86
N TYR A 305 4.10 8.28 8.67
CA TYR A 305 5.01 9.00 9.57
C TYR A 305 4.33 9.57 10.81
N PHE A 306 5.13 9.80 11.84
CA PHE A 306 4.67 10.43 13.08
C PHE A 306 5.01 11.92 13.08
N ASP A 307 4.03 12.79 13.32
CA ASP A 307 4.20 14.23 13.55
C ASP A 307 3.77 14.59 14.99
N GLY A 308 4.17 15.75 15.47
CA GLY A 308 3.84 16.23 16.81
C GLY A 308 4.90 17.16 17.37
N ILE A 309 4.97 17.23 18.70
CA ILE A 309 5.95 18.05 19.42
C ILE A 309 7.04 17.17 20.03
N LYS A 310 8.29 17.65 19.97
CA LYS A 310 9.47 16.94 20.42
C LYS A 310 9.66 17.13 21.92
N VAL A 311 9.03 16.26 22.69
CA VAL A 311 9.37 16.01 24.10
C VAL A 311 10.36 14.83 24.14
N PRO A 312 11.49 14.90 24.89
CA PRO A 312 12.59 13.94 24.75
C PRO A 312 12.18 12.46 24.82
N HIS A 313 11.49 12.03 25.89
CA HIS A 313 11.08 10.63 26.03
C HIS A 313 10.00 10.23 25.02
N ILE A 314 9.09 11.14 24.64
CA ILE A 314 8.07 10.89 23.61
C ILE A 314 8.73 10.68 22.23
N TYR A 315 9.75 11.47 21.90
CA TYR A 315 10.52 11.30 20.67
C TYR A 315 11.23 9.94 20.64
N GLU A 316 11.92 9.59 21.72
CA GLU A 316 12.58 8.28 21.82
C GLU A 316 11.57 7.12 21.77
N ASN A 317 10.37 7.29 22.31
CA ASN A 317 9.29 6.30 22.20
C ASN A 317 8.76 6.15 20.77
N ASN A 318 8.60 7.25 20.02
CA ASN A 318 8.24 7.19 18.60
C ASN A 318 9.34 6.48 17.78
N MET A 319 10.61 6.79 18.04
CA MET A 319 11.73 6.14 17.37
C MET A 319 11.76 4.63 17.63
N GLU A 320 11.54 4.21 18.88
CA GLU A 320 11.50 2.78 19.23
C GLU A 320 10.30 2.07 18.60
N LEU A 321 9.13 2.70 18.60
CA LEU A 321 7.94 2.19 17.92
C LEU A 321 8.20 1.99 16.43
N VAL A 322 8.80 2.97 15.74
CA VAL A 322 9.16 2.88 14.31
C VAL A 322 10.17 1.76 14.06
N ARG A 323 11.12 1.53 14.95
CA ARG A 323 12.04 0.38 14.86
C ARG A 323 11.30 -0.95 14.97
N TRP A 324 10.33 -1.07 15.87
CA TRP A 324 9.47 -2.27 15.90
C TRP A 324 8.56 -2.39 14.68
N MET A 325 8.11 -1.28 14.09
CA MET A 325 7.36 -1.29 12.85
C MET A 325 8.14 -1.91 11.70
N THR A 326 9.48 -1.81 11.65
CA THR A 326 10.25 -2.46 10.58
C THR A 326 10.11 -3.98 10.58
N GLU A 327 9.74 -4.57 11.72
CA GLU A 327 9.48 -6.01 11.88
C GLU A 327 8.00 -6.37 11.70
N GLU A 328 7.08 -5.52 12.18
CA GLU A 328 5.66 -5.84 12.31
C GLU A 328 4.76 -5.29 11.21
N ARG A 329 5.19 -4.26 10.48
CA ARG A 329 4.43 -3.76 9.34
C ARG A 329 4.34 -4.81 8.24
N PRO A 330 3.30 -4.77 7.39
CA PRO A 330 3.25 -5.55 6.17
C PRO A 330 4.50 -5.35 5.29
N PRO A 331 5.27 -6.39 4.94
CA PRO A 331 6.41 -6.28 4.02
C PRO A 331 6.08 -5.70 2.64
N ALA A 332 4.82 -5.74 2.22
CA ALA A 332 4.31 -5.04 1.03
C ALA A 332 4.51 -3.52 1.10
N ILE A 333 4.46 -2.93 2.30
CA ILE A 333 4.73 -1.52 2.53
C ILE A 333 6.26 -1.36 2.62
N THR A 334 6.84 -0.81 1.56
CA THR A 334 8.30 -0.68 1.42
C THR A 334 8.83 0.72 1.72
N SER A 335 7.95 1.73 1.77
CA SER A 335 8.31 3.11 2.17
C SER A 335 8.93 3.13 3.56
N TRP A 336 9.85 4.03 3.86
CA TRP A 336 10.33 4.19 5.24
C TRP A 336 9.27 4.87 6.14
N GLU A 337 9.18 4.51 7.41
CA GLU A 337 8.39 5.23 8.43
C GLU A 337 9.21 6.36 9.07
N GLY A 338 8.71 7.60 8.98
CA GLY A 338 9.39 8.78 9.53
C GLY A 338 8.93 9.20 10.93
N VAL A 339 9.80 9.92 11.66
CA VAL A 339 9.47 10.61 12.92
C VAL A 339 9.85 12.09 12.78
N TYR A 340 8.85 12.94 12.65
CA TYR A 340 9.00 14.37 12.34
C TYR A 340 8.51 15.30 13.46
N LEU A 341 8.63 14.87 14.71
CA LEU A 341 8.27 15.68 15.88
C LEU A 341 9.13 16.95 15.96
N LYS A 342 8.48 18.10 16.17
CA LYS A 342 9.07 19.44 16.06
C LYS A 342 9.33 20.06 17.43
N PRO A 343 10.37 20.89 17.61
CA PRO A 343 10.57 21.63 18.86
C PRO A 343 9.31 22.42 19.27
N ALA A 344 9.13 22.58 20.58
CA ALA A 344 8.09 23.45 21.11
C ALA A 344 8.26 24.90 20.61
N LYS A 345 7.15 25.58 20.37
CA LYS A 345 7.15 27.03 20.12
C LYS A 345 7.35 27.79 21.42
N ASP A 346 8.00 28.95 21.34
CA ASP A 346 8.16 29.89 22.45
C ASP A 346 7.64 31.29 22.04
N PRO A 347 6.63 31.84 22.73
CA PRO A 347 5.85 31.22 23.80
C PRO A 347 4.96 30.07 23.29
N ALA A 348 4.65 29.12 24.17
CA ALA A 348 3.78 28.00 23.83
C ALA A 348 2.32 28.48 23.61
N PRO A 349 1.69 28.12 22.49
CA PRO A 349 0.27 28.44 22.26
C PRO A 349 -0.62 27.69 23.27
N VAL A 350 -1.70 28.32 23.70
CA VAL A 350 -2.70 27.75 24.64
C VAL A 350 -4.04 27.46 23.98
N GLU A 351 -4.26 27.99 22.78
CA GLU A 351 -5.44 27.80 21.93
C GLU A 351 -4.98 27.38 20.53
N GLY A 352 -5.89 26.85 19.71
CA GLY A 352 -5.57 26.55 18.32
C GLY A 352 -4.71 25.30 18.15
N LEU A 353 -4.62 24.45 19.18
CA LEU A 353 -3.65 23.36 19.21
C LEU A 353 -4.14 22.15 18.41
N PRO A 354 -3.23 21.46 17.70
CA PRO A 354 -3.44 20.07 17.32
C PRO A 354 -3.58 19.19 18.56
N SER A 355 -4.43 18.17 18.45
CA SER A 355 -4.70 17.17 19.48
C SER A 355 -3.41 16.58 20.07
N SER A 356 -2.49 16.13 19.22
CA SER A 356 -1.24 15.50 19.60
C SER A 356 -0.32 16.45 20.38
N ILE A 357 -0.32 17.74 20.04
CA ILE A 357 0.44 18.77 20.77
C ILE A 357 -0.21 19.05 22.12
N TYR A 358 -1.54 19.17 22.17
CA TYR A 358 -2.29 19.37 23.41
C TYR A 358 -1.99 18.26 24.43
N PHE A 359 -2.09 17.00 24.02
CA PHE A 359 -1.83 15.86 24.91
C PHE A 359 -0.35 15.71 25.28
N ALA A 360 0.58 15.96 24.35
CA ALA A 360 2.01 15.92 24.65
C ALA A 360 2.44 16.93 25.71
N ALA A 361 1.73 18.06 25.85
CA ALA A 361 1.99 19.07 26.86
C ALA A 361 1.46 18.71 28.26
N LYS A 362 0.62 17.66 28.38
CA LYS A 362 0.06 17.24 29.68
C LYS A 362 1.12 16.55 30.54
N LYS A 363 1.08 16.84 31.84
CA LYS A 363 1.98 16.21 32.81
C LYS A 363 1.73 14.71 32.87
N GLY A 364 2.81 13.92 32.84
CA GLY A 364 2.74 12.46 32.92
C GLY A 364 2.52 11.74 31.59
N MET A 365 2.42 12.46 30.48
CA MET A 365 2.29 11.85 29.17
C MET A 365 3.54 11.05 28.80
N ILE A 366 3.38 9.77 28.46
CA ILE A 366 4.45 8.85 28.04
C ILE A 366 4.59 8.87 26.51
N PHE A 367 3.48 9.00 25.80
CA PHE A 367 3.46 9.07 24.34
C PHE A 367 2.35 10.00 23.86
N ALA A 368 2.66 10.85 22.89
CA ALA A 368 1.66 11.65 22.18
C ALA A 368 2.18 11.98 20.78
N ALA A 369 1.42 11.61 19.74
CA ALA A 369 1.78 11.88 18.35
C ALA A 369 0.55 11.85 17.44
N THR A 370 0.73 12.36 16.22
CA THR A 370 -0.17 12.12 15.08
C THR A 370 0.49 11.08 14.19
N LEU A 371 -0.23 10.02 13.79
CA LEU A 371 0.19 9.12 12.72
C LEU A 371 -0.46 9.55 11.41
N GLU A 372 0.35 10.03 10.49
CA GLU A 372 -0.03 10.38 9.14
C GLU A 372 0.06 9.15 8.24
N SER A 373 -1.10 8.67 7.78
CA SER A 373 -1.26 7.51 6.90
C SER A 373 -1.46 7.98 5.46
N PRO A 374 -0.61 7.59 4.50
CA PRO A 374 -0.74 8.06 3.13
C PRO A 374 -2.06 7.60 2.52
N TYR A 375 -2.68 8.45 1.70
CA TYR A 375 -3.91 8.05 0.98
C TYR A 375 -3.66 6.93 -0.04
N ALA A 376 -2.48 6.93 -0.65
CA ALA A 376 -1.99 5.90 -1.54
C ALA A 376 -0.45 5.98 -1.59
N GLN A 377 0.19 4.95 -2.13
CA GLN A 377 1.63 4.96 -2.39
C GLN A 377 1.89 4.56 -3.84
N THR A 378 2.90 5.15 -4.49
CA THR A 378 3.21 4.83 -5.89
C THR A 378 3.50 3.33 -6.11
N HIS A 379 4.35 2.73 -5.27
CA HIS A 379 4.83 1.36 -5.46
C HIS A 379 4.11 0.29 -4.63
N THR A 380 3.34 0.69 -3.62
CA THR A 380 2.53 -0.21 -2.82
C THR A 380 1.07 -0.11 -3.27
N PRO A 381 0.36 -1.22 -3.53
CA PRO A 381 -1.09 -1.20 -3.72
C PRO A 381 -1.79 -1.02 -2.36
N LEU A 382 -1.60 0.13 -1.72
CA LEU A 382 -2.22 0.43 -0.43
C LEU A 382 -3.73 0.53 -0.62
N ASP A 383 -4.45 -0.51 -0.22
CA ASP A 383 -5.90 -0.58 -0.20
C ASP A 383 -6.42 -0.68 1.25
N ALA A 384 -7.74 -0.83 1.39
CA ALA A 384 -8.39 -0.94 2.69
C ALA A 384 -7.97 -2.20 3.48
N ALA A 385 -7.59 -3.29 2.82
CA ALA A 385 -7.16 -4.51 3.49
C ALA A 385 -5.72 -4.34 4.02
N LEU A 386 -4.81 -3.84 3.17
CA LEU A 386 -3.43 -3.61 3.55
C LEU A 386 -3.29 -2.51 4.61
N ALA A 387 -4.13 -1.48 4.58
CA ALA A 387 -4.21 -0.47 5.63
C ALA A 387 -4.59 -1.08 7.00
N ARG A 388 -5.58 -1.99 7.04
CA ARG A 388 -5.91 -2.74 8.27
C ARG A 388 -4.75 -3.61 8.75
N GLU A 389 -4.06 -4.29 7.84
CA GLU A 389 -2.89 -5.10 8.20
C GLU A 389 -1.73 -4.25 8.76
N TYR A 390 -1.56 -3.01 8.28
CA TYR A 390 -0.65 -2.04 8.91
C TYR A 390 -1.10 -1.72 10.34
N GLY A 391 -2.39 -1.46 10.54
CA GLY A 391 -2.97 -1.21 11.86
C GLY A 391 -2.74 -2.34 12.87
N LYS A 392 -2.91 -3.60 12.43
CA LYS A 392 -2.60 -4.78 13.25
C LYS A 392 -1.11 -4.85 13.57
N GLY A 393 -0.25 -4.59 12.58
CA GLY A 393 1.20 -4.49 12.77
C GLY A 393 1.59 -3.41 13.78
N LEU A 394 0.91 -2.25 13.73
CA LEU A 394 1.11 -1.16 14.67
C LEU A 394 0.79 -1.56 16.11
N LEU A 395 -0.29 -2.31 16.36
CA LEU A 395 -0.58 -2.79 17.71
C LEU A 395 0.47 -3.81 18.20
N ARG A 396 0.91 -4.73 17.32
CA ARG A 396 1.99 -5.67 17.70
C ARG A 396 3.28 -4.94 18.02
N ALA A 397 3.69 -3.99 17.19
CA ALA A 397 4.85 -3.13 17.43
C ALA A 397 4.70 -2.34 18.74
N TRP A 398 3.53 -1.77 19.00
CA TRP A 398 3.22 -1.07 20.24
C TRP A 398 3.38 -1.98 21.46
N THR A 399 2.88 -3.21 21.38
CA THR A 399 2.92 -4.17 22.49
C THR A 399 4.34 -4.65 22.79
N ARG A 400 5.21 -4.69 21.77
CA ARG A 400 6.66 -4.95 21.90
C ARG A 400 7.44 -3.75 22.41
N THR A 401 6.95 -2.54 22.17
CA THR A 401 7.65 -1.31 22.53
C THR A 401 7.69 -1.16 24.05
N GLU A 402 8.90 -1.09 24.60
CA GLU A 402 9.12 -0.69 25.98
C GLU A 402 9.14 0.83 26.06
N PHE A 403 7.99 1.40 26.42
CA PHE A 403 7.82 2.84 26.55
C PHE A 403 8.48 3.37 27.83
N ILE A 404 9.20 4.49 27.70
CA ILE A 404 9.81 5.19 28.84
C ILE A 404 9.06 6.48 29.16
N SER A 405 8.98 6.83 30.44
CA SER A 405 8.46 8.12 30.90
C SER A 405 9.57 9.19 30.93
N GLY A 406 9.19 10.42 31.29
CA GLY A 406 10.16 11.49 31.53
C GLY A 406 10.92 11.38 32.85
N ALA A 407 10.68 10.34 33.66
CA ALA A 407 11.36 10.14 34.93
C ALA A 407 12.82 9.67 34.72
N PRO A 408 13.82 10.18 35.48
CA PRO A 408 15.23 9.85 35.29
C PRO A 408 15.57 8.35 35.37
N GLU A 409 14.84 7.60 36.18
CA GLU A 409 14.99 6.15 36.36
C GLU A 409 14.34 5.31 35.26
N SER A 410 13.55 5.94 34.36
CA SER A 410 12.83 5.25 33.30
C SER A 410 13.77 4.96 32.12
N ALA A 411 14.35 3.76 32.10
CA ALA A 411 15.19 3.27 31.01
C ALA A 411 14.61 1.99 30.38
N ARG A 412 14.89 1.78 29.09
CA ARG A 412 14.59 0.50 28.41
C ARG A 412 15.54 -0.58 28.90
N THR A 413 15.04 -1.80 28.97
CA THR A 413 15.75 -2.97 29.48
C THR A 413 16.25 -3.84 28.32
N GLU A 414 16.05 -5.15 28.39
CA GLU A 414 16.66 -6.13 27.50
C GLU A 414 15.85 -6.48 26.26
N ASN A 415 14.64 -5.95 26.14
CA ASN A 415 13.67 -6.35 25.13
C ASN A 415 13.44 -5.26 24.06
N ASP A 416 14.39 -4.35 23.87
CA ASP A 416 14.32 -3.35 22.81
C ASP A 416 14.62 -3.94 21.43
N ASN A 417 14.22 -3.21 20.38
CA ASN A 417 14.45 -3.64 19.01
C ASN A 417 15.95 -3.73 18.68
N ALA A 418 16.76 -2.84 19.24
CA ALA A 418 18.19 -2.78 18.95
C ALA A 418 18.92 -4.08 19.30
N ARG A 419 18.57 -4.71 20.44
CA ARG A 419 19.11 -6.03 20.83
C ARG A 419 18.64 -7.14 19.90
N PHE A 420 17.38 -7.13 19.47
CA PHE A 420 16.89 -8.11 18.49
C PHE A 420 17.63 -7.98 17.15
N VAL A 421 17.82 -6.76 16.65
CA VAL A 421 18.62 -6.50 15.45
C VAL A 421 20.08 -6.92 15.62
N ALA A 422 20.68 -6.70 16.81
CA ALA A 422 22.03 -7.16 17.10
C ALA A 422 22.12 -8.70 17.06
N PHE A 423 21.11 -9.41 17.56
CA PHE A 423 21.02 -10.86 17.46
C PHE A 423 20.90 -11.33 16.00
N GLN A 424 20.04 -10.71 15.18
CA GLN A 424 19.95 -11.01 13.74
C GLN A 424 21.32 -10.85 13.04
N LYS A 425 22.06 -9.77 13.37
CA LYS A 425 23.39 -9.48 12.81
C LYS A 425 24.50 -10.39 13.36
N SER A 426 24.25 -11.12 14.44
CA SER A 426 25.23 -12.05 15.00
C SER A 426 25.46 -13.28 14.11
N PHE A 427 24.48 -13.65 13.27
CA PHE A 427 24.58 -14.76 12.32
C PHE A 427 25.54 -14.45 11.14
N LYS A 428 26.84 -14.49 11.44
CA LYS A 428 27.96 -14.26 10.51
C LYS A 428 29.02 -15.36 10.67
N GLY A 429 29.90 -15.51 9.68
CA GLY A 429 30.97 -16.51 9.69
C GLY A 429 30.67 -17.72 8.80
N THR A 430 31.23 -18.87 9.16
CA THR A 430 31.01 -20.14 8.46
C THR A 430 29.61 -20.71 8.78
N PRO A 431 29.11 -21.68 7.99
CA PRO A 431 27.88 -22.40 8.34
C PRO A 431 27.89 -22.97 9.77
N ALA A 432 29.03 -23.51 10.23
CA ALA A 432 29.17 -24.06 11.58
C ALA A 432 29.04 -22.98 12.67
N ASP A 433 29.58 -21.78 12.43
CA ASP A 433 29.44 -20.65 13.37
C ASP A 433 27.97 -20.25 13.53
N MET A 434 27.24 -20.16 12.42
CA MET A 434 25.81 -19.80 12.41
C MET A 434 24.93 -20.88 13.05
N GLU A 435 25.24 -22.17 12.80
CA GLU A 435 24.56 -23.31 13.44
C GLU A 435 24.76 -23.29 14.96
N LYS A 436 25.96 -22.97 15.43
CA LYS A 436 26.25 -22.83 16.86
C LYS A 436 25.41 -21.71 17.49
N ILE A 437 25.34 -20.54 16.87
CA ILE A 437 24.52 -19.42 17.36
C ILE A 437 23.03 -19.84 17.46
N ALA A 438 22.52 -20.53 16.43
CA ALA A 438 21.16 -21.07 16.47
C ALA A 438 20.99 -22.07 17.63
N ALA A 439 21.90 -23.03 17.77
CA ALA A 439 21.85 -24.05 18.82
C ALA A 439 21.90 -23.44 20.23
N ASP A 440 22.75 -22.45 20.46
CA ASP A 440 22.87 -21.74 21.74
C ASP A 440 21.54 -21.02 22.10
N CYS A 441 20.88 -20.40 21.11
CA CYS A 441 19.57 -19.77 21.30
C CYS A 441 18.46 -20.81 21.57
N LEU A 442 18.42 -21.89 20.78
CA LEU A 442 17.35 -22.88 20.82
C LEU A 442 17.43 -23.82 22.04
N SER A 443 18.62 -24.04 22.59
CA SER A 443 18.82 -24.83 23.82
C SER A 443 18.59 -24.03 25.10
N ASN A 444 18.58 -22.70 25.02
CA ASN A 444 18.30 -21.83 26.16
C ASN A 444 16.79 -21.68 26.38
N GLU A 445 16.27 -22.27 27.46
CA GLU A 445 14.84 -22.21 27.83
C GLU A 445 14.34 -20.77 28.10
N LYS A 446 15.24 -19.83 28.40
CA LYS A 446 14.91 -18.42 28.61
C LYS A 446 14.76 -17.62 27.31
N SER A 447 15.14 -18.18 26.16
CA SER A 447 14.99 -17.52 24.87
C SER A 447 13.51 -17.32 24.54
N SER A 448 13.11 -16.06 24.32
CA SER A 448 11.74 -15.76 23.95
C SER A 448 11.38 -16.31 22.57
N ALA A 449 10.09 -16.44 22.26
CA ALA A 449 9.61 -16.92 20.98
C ALA A 449 10.23 -16.15 19.80
N LEU A 450 10.33 -14.81 19.91
CA LEU A 450 10.92 -13.93 18.90
C LEU A 450 12.33 -14.39 18.45
N TYR A 451 13.22 -14.69 19.41
CA TYR A 451 14.61 -15.09 19.14
C TYR A 451 14.72 -16.53 18.65
N ARG A 452 13.89 -17.44 19.17
CA ARG A 452 13.86 -18.84 18.73
C ARG A 452 13.35 -18.97 17.29
N ILE A 453 12.34 -18.18 16.93
CA ILE A 453 11.83 -18.10 15.56
C ILE A 453 12.91 -17.58 14.61
N GLU A 454 13.61 -16.51 14.99
CA GLU A 454 14.70 -15.96 14.18
C GLU A 454 15.84 -16.96 14.02
N ALA A 455 16.26 -17.63 15.09
CA ALA A 455 17.31 -18.65 15.06
C ALA A 455 16.96 -19.79 14.09
N ASN A 456 15.70 -20.24 14.11
CA ASN A 456 15.19 -21.24 13.17
C ASN A 456 15.20 -20.75 11.72
N ASN A 457 14.73 -19.52 11.46
CA ASN A 457 14.76 -18.94 10.11
C ASN A 457 16.20 -18.85 9.55
N ARG A 458 17.17 -18.46 10.40
CA ARG A 458 18.58 -18.38 10.03
C ARG A 458 19.17 -19.78 9.80
N LEU A 459 18.84 -20.74 10.65
CA LEU A 459 19.25 -22.14 10.49
C LEU A 459 18.71 -22.76 9.20
N GLY A 460 17.43 -22.51 8.87
CA GLY A 460 16.82 -22.94 7.61
C GLY A 460 17.58 -22.41 6.39
N ALA A 461 18.02 -21.15 6.43
CA ALA A 461 18.79 -20.55 5.34
C ALA A 461 20.18 -21.19 5.19
N VAL A 462 20.84 -21.53 6.32
CA VAL A 462 22.12 -22.25 6.32
C VAL A 462 21.95 -23.66 5.74
N LYS A 463 20.98 -24.42 6.25
CA LYS A 463 20.68 -25.79 5.80
C LYS A 463 20.31 -25.82 4.32
N PHE A 464 19.54 -24.84 3.84
CA PHE A 464 19.20 -24.76 2.43
C PHE A 464 20.45 -24.59 1.54
N ARG A 465 21.44 -23.77 1.94
CA ARG A 465 22.69 -23.63 1.17
C ARG A 465 23.52 -24.92 1.17
N GLN A 466 23.48 -25.69 2.24
CA GLN A 466 24.19 -26.97 2.33
C GLN A 466 23.62 -28.03 1.37
N THR A 467 22.38 -27.88 0.89
CA THR A 467 21.79 -28.80 -0.10
C THR A 467 22.63 -28.90 -1.37
N PHE A 468 23.20 -27.78 -1.84
CA PHE A 468 24.05 -27.73 -3.03
C PHE A 468 25.36 -28.51 -2.85
N ALA A 469 25.96 -28.48 -1.65
CA ALA A 469 27.15 -29.26 -1.33
C ALA A 469 26.85 -30.77 -1.23
N SER A 470 25.60 -31.13 -0.88
CA SER A 470 25.13 -32.53 -0.81
C SER A 470 24.66 -33.11 -2.14
N LYS A 471 24.99 -32.48 -3.28
CA LYS A 471 24.48 -32.85 -4.62
C LYS A 471 22.94 -32.87 -4.70
N ASN A 472 22.28 -31.95 -3.99
CA ASN A 472 20.83 -31.79 -3.92
C ASN A 472 20.09 -33.00 -3.31
N ASP A 473 20.56 -33.55 -2.18
CA ASP A 473 19.81 -34.57 -1.42
C ASP A 473 18.50 -34.00 -0.85
N SER A 474 17.36 -34.51 -1.31
CA SER A 474 16.02 -34.09 -0.88
C SER A 474 15.78 -34.18 0.63
N LYS A 475 16.49 -35.06 1.37
CA LYS A 475 16.41 -35.07 2.84
C LYS A 475 16.89 -33.76 3.45
N LYS A 476 17.93 -33.14 2.86
CA LYS A 476 18.47 -31.84 3.30
C LYS A 476 17.55 -30.68 2.96
N PHE A 477 16.76 -30.78 1.88
CA PHE A 477 15.70 -29.81 1.60
C PHE A 477 14.60 -29.89 2.67
N GLN A 478 14.20 -31.09 3.09
CA GLN A 478 13.20 -31.25 4.15
C GLN A 478 13.71 -30.72 5.50
N GLU A 479 14.96 -31.01 5.89
CA GLU A 479 15.57 -30.42 7.10
C GLU A 479 15.55 -28.88 7.07
N ALA A 480 15.75 -28.27 5.89
CA ALA A 480 15.67 -26.83 5.72
C ALA A 480 14.22 -26.31 5.82
N LEU A 481 13.24 -27.03 5.25
CA LEU A 481 11.80 -26.68 5.36
C LEU A 481 11.33 -26.71 6.82
N ASP A 482 11.70 -27.75 7.57
CA ASP A 482 11.25 -27.96 8.95
C ASP A 482 11.64 -26.79 9.87
N CYS A 483 12.77 -26.14 9.59
CA CYS A 483 13.20 -24.95 10.33
C CYS A 483 12.22 -23.78 10.19
N TYR A 484 11.54 -23.64 9.05
CA TYR A 484 10.64 -22.51 8.80
C TYR A 484 9.22 -22.70 9.37
N GLU A 485 8.87 -23.91 9.81
CA GLU A 485 7.54 -24.24 10.34
C GLU A 485 7.18 -23.41 11.58
N LEU A 486 8.16 -23.14 12.44
CA LEU A 486 7.93 -22.39 13.68
C LEU A 486 7.46 -20.95 13.38
N ALA A 487 8.10 -20.26 12.44
CA ALA A 487 7.73 -18.89 12.07
C ALA A 487 6.33 -18.78 11.45
N VAL A 488 5.86 -19.84 10.79
CA VAL A 488 4.55 -19.88 10.13
C VAL A 488 3.44 -20.09 11.15
N LYS A 489 3.67 -20.96 12.14
CA LYS A 489 2.68 -21.41 13.13
C LYS A 489 2.64 -20.56 14.40
N ASP A 490 3.78 -20.02 14.85
CA ASP A 490 3.84 -19.29 16.11
C ASP A 490 3.23 -17.88 15.95
N PRO A 491 2.16 -17.54 16.69
CA PRO A 491 1.53 -16.22 16.60
C PRO A 491 2.42 -15.07 17.09
N ASN A 492 3.57 -15.35 17.73
CA ASN A 492 4.55 -14.34 18.13
C ASN A 492 5.56 -13.98 17.04
N ALA A 493 5.53 -14.68 15.89
CA ALA A 493 6.38 -14.36 14.75
C ALA A 493 6.07 -12.95 14.23
N THR A 494 7.12 -12.17 13.93
CA THR A 494 6.94 -10.88 13.27
C THR A 494 6.46 -11.10 11.83
N ASN A 495 5.85 -10.09 11.21
CA ASN A 495 5.47 -10.15 9.81
C ASN A 495 6.68 -10.39 8.88
N VAL A 496 7.84 -9.83 9.21
CA VAL A 496 9.10 -10.10 8.49
C VAL A 496 9.54 -11.55 8.63
N GLN A 497 9.51 -12.11 9.85
CA GLN A 497 9.87 -13.52 10.09
C GLN A 497 8.94 -14.48 9.34
N LYS A 498 7.64 -14.24 9.42
CA LYS A 498 6.61 -15.09 8.78
C LYS A 498 6.68 -15.02 7.26
N SER A 499 6.79 -13.81 6.69
CA SER A 499 6.93 -13.64 5.24
C SER A 499 8.22 -14.26 4.71
N THR A 500 9.34 -14.11 5.43
CA THR A 500 10.62 -14.76 5.08
C THR A 500 10.47 -16.27 5.04
N ALA A 501 9.85 -16.86 6.07
CA ALA A 501 9.62 -18.30 6.14
C ALA A 501 8.74 -18.80 5.00
N LEU A 502 7.61 -18.14 4.72
CA LEU A 502 6.72 -18.50 3.61
C LEU A 502 7.42 -18.42 2.25
N THR A 503 8.18 -17.35 2.00
CA THR A 503 8.97 -17.20 0.78
C THR A 503 10.00 -18.31 0.65
N GLN A 504 10.82 -18.55 1.68
CA GLN A 504 11.87 -19.56 1.62
C GLN A 504 11.29 -20.96 1.45
N ARG A 505 10.18 -21.29 2.11
CA ARG A 505 9.53 -22.60 1.93
C ARG A 505 9.12 -22.84 0.48
N VAL A 506 8.56 -21.84 -0.22
CA VAL A 506 8.27 -21.94 -1.66
C VAL A 506 9.55 -22.13 -2.49
N VAL A 507 10.58 -21.31 -2.25
CA VAL A 507 11.87 -21.41 -2.96
C VAL A 507 12.48 -22.80 -2.79
N ILE A 508 12.46 -23.35 -1.57
CA ILE A 508 13.00 -24.67 -1.25
C ILE A 508 12.23 -25.76 -1.99
N VAL A 509 10.90 -25.77 -1.96
CA VAL A 509 10.11 -26.79 -2.69
C VAL A 509 10.28 -26.68 -4.20
N CYS A 510 10.41 -25.47 -4.77
CA CYS A 510 10.67 -25.30 -6.20
C CYS A 510 12.07 -25.79 -6.62
N ARG A 511 13.04 -25.80 -5.70
CA ARG A 511 14.42 -26.23 -6.00
C ARG A 511 14.72 -27.68 -5.64
N ASP A 512 13.92 -28.31 -4.78
CA ASP A 512 14.04 -29.74 -4.47
C ASP A 512 13.72 -30.59 -5.71
N PRO A 513 14.67 -31.40 -6.23
CA PRO A 513 14.45 -32.24 -7.40
C PRO A 513 13.31 -33.25 -7.24
N ALA A 514 13.00 -33.66 -6.01
CA ALA A 514 11.95 -34.62 -5.70
C ALA A 514 10.56 -33.99 -5.56
N SER A 515 10.44 -32.66 -5.58
CA SER A 515 9.14 -32.00 -5.43
C SER A 515 8.19 -32.29 -6.60
N THR A 516 6.93 -32.49 -6.25
CA THR A 516 5.82 -32.62 -7.20
C THR A 516 5.15 -31.26 -7.45
N PRO A 517 4.46 -31.09 -8.60
CA PRO A 517 3.64 -29.90 -8.85
C PRO A 517 2.64 -29.61 -7.72
N GLU A 518 2.02 -30.63 -7.15
CA GLU A 518 1.02 -30.50 -6.08
C GLU A 518 1.63 -29.87 -4.83
N LYS A 519 2.82 -30.34 -4.41
CA LYS A 519 3.56 -29.78 -3.27
C LYS A 519 3.93 -28.30 -3.52
N VAL A 520 4.35 -27.97 -4.74
CA VAL A 520 4.68 -26.56 -5.08
C VAL A 520 3.44 -25.67 -5.03
N GLU A 521 2.31 -26.11 -5.58
CA GLU A 521 1.06 -25.36 -5.56
C GLU A 521 0.49 -25.18 -4.14
N GLU A 522 0.63 -26.18 -3.27
CA GLU A 522 0.23 -26.09 -1.85
C GLU A 522 0.98 -24.96 -1.13
N TYR A 523 2.31 -24.95 -1.22
CA TYR A 523 3.14 -23.95 -0.58
C TYR A 523 2.97 -22.56 -1.20
N LEU A 524 2.74 -22.49 -2.52
CA LEU A 524 2.36 -21.25 -3.19
C LEU A 524 1.03 -20.71 -2.67
N ALA A 525 0.01 -21.55 -2.53
CA ALA A 525 -1.28 -21.14 -2.00
C ALA A 525 -1.16 -20.62 -0.56
N GLU A 526 -0.29 -21.22 0.26
CA GLU A 526 -0.02 -20.73 1.61
C GLU A 526 0.67 -19.36 1.61
N PHE A 527 1.68 -19.16 0.75
CA PHE A 527 2.33 -17.85 0.57
C PHE A 527 1.33 -16.77 0.11
N LEU A 528 0.46 -17.09 -0.85
CA LEU A 528 -0.52 -16.14 -1.39
C LEU A 528 -1.64 -15.77 -0.41
N LYS A 529 -1.89 -16.61 0.62
CA LYS A 529 -2.82 -16.27 1.70
C LYS A 529 -2.26 -15.22 2.65
N PHE A 530 -0.94 -14.99 2.66
CA PHE A 530 -0.34 -13.95 3.49
C PHE A 530 -0.57 -12.58 2.84
N PRO A 531 -1.37 -11.68 3.46
CA PRO A 531 -1.90 -10.47 2.82
C PRO A 531 -0.86 -9.36 2.58
N ALA A 532 0.44 -9.64 2.82
CA ALA A 532 1.42 -8.62 3.14
C ALA A 532 2.82 -8.88 2.57
N SER A 533 3.01 -9.78 1.61
CA SER A 533 4.36 -10.06 1.05
C SER A 533 4.93 -8.90 0.22
N SER A 534 6.24 -8.68 0.29
CA SER A 534 6.92 -7.60 -0.45
C SER A 534 6.97 -7.88 -1.96
N PRO A 535 7.09 -6.85 -2.82
CA PRO A 535 7.30 -7.05 -4.25
C PRO A 535 8.51 -7.96 -4.57
N GLU A 536 9.61 -7.83 -3.82
CA GLU A 536 10.78 -8.70 -3.99
C GLU A 536 10.47 -10.16 -3.69
N GLN A 537 9.75 -10.43 -2.59
CA GLN A 537 9.31 -11.78 -2.22
C GLN A 537 8.39 -12.38 -3.28
N GLN A 538 7.42 -11.60 -3.78
CA GLN A 538 6.50 -12.04 -4.85
C GLN A 538 7.27 -12.34 -6.14
N SER A 539 8.21 -11.46 -6.52
CA SER A 539 9.05 -11.67 -7.71
C SER A 539 9.91 -12.94 -7.57
N SER A 540 10.50 -13.17 -6.40
CA SER A 540 11.30 -14.37 -6.13
C SER A 540 10.43 -15.64 -6.21
N VAL A 541 9.27 -15.65 -5.56
CA VAL A 541 8.35 -16.80 -5.53
C VAL A 541 7.87 -17.17 -6.94
N TYR A 542 7.38 -16.19 -7.69
CA TYR A 542 6.91 -16.45 -9.05
C TYR A 542 8.04 -16.84 -10.00
N GLY A 543 9.23 -16.27 -9.83
CA GLY A 543 10.42 -16.64 -10.60
C GLY A 543 10.83 -18.10 -10.41
N GLU A 544 10.90 -18.57 -9.16
CA GLU A 544 11.23 -19.95 -8.83
C GLU A 544 10.14 -20.93 -9.29
N ALA A 545 8.86 -20.60 -9.09
CA ALA A 545 7.75 -21.41 -9.59
C ALA A 545 7.78 -21.56 -11.11
N SER A 546 8.07 -20.47 -11.83
CA SER A 546 8.26 -20.50 -13.28
C SER A 546 9.40 -21.44 -13.69
N THR A 547 10.57 -21.33 -13.04
CA THR A 547 11.72 -22.21 -13.33
C THR A 547 11.43 -23.67 -12.98
N PHE A 548 10.68 -23.94 -11.92
CA PHE A 548 10.26 -25.31 -11.58
C PHE A 548 9.44 -25.93 -12.72
N TYR A 549 8.41 -25.22 -13.20
CA TYR A 549 7.56 -25.73 -14.27
C TYR A 549 8.25 -25.83 -15.62
N GLU A 550 9.17 -24.90 -15.93
CA GLU A 550 10.03 -24.97 -17.11
C GLU A 550 10.86 -26.26 -17.11
N LYS A 551 11.49 -26.62 -15.99
CA LYS A 551 12.25 -27.87 -15.84
C LYS A 551 11.38 -29.12 -15.97
N LYS A 552 10.10 -29.04 -15.62
CA LYS A 552 9.11 -30.11 -15.81
C LYS A 552 8.49 -30.09 -17.22
N GLN A 553 8.99 -29.25 -18.12
CA GLN A 553 8.48 -29.05 -19.49
C GLN A 553 7.00 -28.63 -19.56
N ASN A 554 6.46 -28.08 -18.46
CA ASN A 554 5.14 -27.48 -18.44
C ASN A 554 5.26 -25.98 -18.72
N TYR A 555 5.46 -25.65 -20.00
CA TYR A 555 5.76 -24.29 -20.42
C TYR A 555 4.57 -23.33 -20.25
N GLU A 556 3.33 -23.83 -20.31
CA GLU A 556 2.13 -23.02 -20.07
C GLU A 556 2.09 -22.49 -18.63
N LYS A 557 2.33 -23.35 -17.64
CA LYS A 557 2.44 -22.91 -16.24
C LYS A 557 3.68 -22.04 -16.02
N ALA A 558 4.82 -22.40 -16.62
CA ALA A 558 6.04 -21.60 -16.53
C ALA A 558 5.82 -20.16 -17.03
N LEU A 559 5.11 -20.02 -18.16
CA LEU A 559 4.71 -18.75 -18.76
C LEU A 559 3.72 -18.00 -17.86
N GLY A 560 2.74 -18.70 -17.29
CA GLY A 560 1.78 -18.12 -16.35
C GLY A 560 2.47 -17.48 -15.14
N TYR A 561 3.46 -18.16 -14.55
CA TYR A 561 4.18 -17.64 -13.40
C TYR A 561 5.18 -16.52 -13.74
N VAL A 562 5.92 -16.60 -14.85
CA VAL A 562 6.84 -15.50 -15.24
C VAL A 562 6.07 -14.22 -15.58
N LYS A 563 4.86 -14.34 -16.15
CA LYS A 563 3.97 -13.18 -16.35
C LYS A 563 3.49 -12.57 -15.03
N LYS A 564 3.20 -13.39 -14.01
CA LYS A 564 2.90 -12.91 -12.65
C LYS A 564 4.12 -12.29 -11.96
N GLN A 565 5.33 -12.72 -12.30
CA GLN A 565 6.58 -12.14 -11.78
C GLN A 565 6.82 -10.71 -12.30
N LEU A 566 6.47 -10.44 -13.56
CA LEU A 566 6.86 -9.22 -14.28
C LEU A 566 6.45 -7.91 -13.59
N PRO A 567 5.23 -7.74 -13.04
CA PRO A 567 4.83 -6.52 -12.34
C PRO A 567 5.64 -6.24 -11.06
N PHE A 568 6.24 -7.27 -10.46
CA PHE A 568 7.01 -7.18 -9.22
C PHE A 568 8.53 -7.18 -9.46
N ALA A 569 8.97 -7.39 -10.70
CA ALA A 569 10.38 -7.41 -11.05
C ALA A 569 10.99 -6.02 -10.80
N GLY A 570 11.98 -5.97 -9.92
CA GLY A 570 12.73 -4.75 -9.65
C GLY A 570 13.36 -4.19 -10.92
N ARG A 571 13.61 -2.87 -10.92
CA ARG A 571 14.13 -2.11 -12.07
C ARG A 571 15.26 -2.84 -12.82
N TYR A 572 16.25 -3.34 -12.10
CA TYR A 572 17.44 -3.99 -12.65
C TYR A 572 17.21 -5.41 -13.19
N PHE A 573 16.10 -6.06 -12.81
CA PHE A 573 15.81 -7.45 -13.16
C PHE A 573 14.69 -7.60 -14.19
N LYS A 574 13.93 -6.52 -14.48
CA LYS A 574 12.79 -6.59 -15.39
C LYS A 574 13.18 -7.06 -16.80
N GLY A 575 14.32 -6.62 -17.33
CA GLY A 575 14.83 -7.11 -18.62
C GLY A 575 15.12 -8.62 -18.62
N LYS A 576 15.75 -9.13 -17.56
CA LYS A 576 15.96 -10.58 -17.38
C LYS A 576 14.64 -11.37 -17.34
N VAL A 577 13.61 -10.85 -16.68
CA VAL A 577 12.28 -11.50 -16.62
C VAL A 577 11.60 -11.48 -18.00
N LEU A 578 11.73 -10.40 -18.77
CA LEU A 578 11.26 -10.33 -20.16
C LEU A 578 12.00 -11.34 -21.06
N ASN A 579 13.33 -11.43 -20.94
CA ASN A 579 14.11 -12.41 -21.70
C ASN A 579 13.67 -13.84 -21.37
N LYS A 580 13.52 -14.18 -20.08
CA LYS A 580 12.99 -15.49 -19.66
C LYS A 580 11.59 -15.75 -20.24
N THR A 581 10.73 -14.73 -20.29
CA THR A 581 9.40 -14.85 -20.90
C THR A 581 9.50 -15.18 -22.39
N ALA A 582 10.42 -14.55 -23.12
CA ALA A 582 10.70 -14.86 -24.51
C ALA A 582 11.27 -16.27 -24.70
N ASP A 583 12.18 -16.71 -23.85
CA ASP A 583 12.77 -18.05 -23.91
C ASP A 583 11.70 -19.14 -23.73
N ILE A 584 10.73 -18.93 -22.83
CA ILE A 584 9.58 -19.83 -22.67
C ILE A 584 8.70 -19.84 -23.93
N TYR A 585 8.48 -18.69 -24.59
CA TYR A 585 7.77 -18.66 -25.86
C TYR A 585 8.49 -19.45 -26.96
N ASP A 586 9.82 -19.39 -27.04
CA ASP A 586 10.59 -20.20 -27.98
C ASP A 586 10.45 -21.70 -27.68
N LEU A 587 10.49 -22.11 -26.41
CA LEU A 587 10.24 -23.50 -25.99
C LEU A 587 8.81 -23.96 -26.38
N MET A 588 7.85 -23.04 -26.38
CA MET A 588 6.48 -23.26 -26.86
C MET A 588 6.32 -23.13 -28.38
N LYS A 589 7.41 -22.88 -29.14
CA LYS A 589 7.42 -22.64 -30.58
C LYS A 589 6.58 -21.43 -31.03
N GLN A 590 6.45 -20.42 -30.16
CA GLN A 590 5.75 -19.16 -30.42
C GLN A 590 6.76 -18.04 -30.73
N ASN A 591 7.58 -18.26 -31.78
CA ASN A 591 8.74 -17.42 -32.10
C ASN A 591 8.38 -15.94 -32.31
N ASP A 592 7.22 -15.63 -32.91
CA ASP A 592 6.79 -14.25 -33.12
C ASP A 592 6.61 -13.48 -31.80
N LYS A 593 5.99 -14.14 -30.80
CA LYS A 593 5.81 -13.57 -29.46
C LYS A 593 7.13 -13.46 -28.70
N ALA A 594 8.04 -14.42 -28.91
CA ALA A 594 9.38 -14.37 -28.33
C ALA A 594 10.15 -13.15 -28.85
N ILE A 595 10.13 -12.92 -30.18
CA ILE A 595 10.75 -11.76 -30.81
C ILE A 595 10.12 -10.46 -30.32
N GLU A 596 8.78 -10.38 -30.24
CA GLU A 596 8.07 -9.21 -29.71
C GLU A 596 8.49 -8.90 -28.26
N THR A 597 8.52 -9.92 -27.40
CA THR A 597 8.91 -9.79 -26.00
C THR A 597 10.39 -9.38 -25.86
N ARG A 598 11.29 -9.89 -26.71
CA ARG A 598 12.69 -9.43 -26.73
C ARG A 598 12.82 -7.99 -27.18
N LYS A 599 12.02 -7.54 -28.15
CA LYS A 599 11.99 -6.11 -28.54
C LYS A 599 11.54 -5.22 -27.38
N GLU A 600 10.55 -5.67 -26.60
CA GLU A 600 10.15 -4.98 -25.36
C GLU A 600 11.32 -4.94 -24.36
N SER A 601 12.02 -6.06 -24.17
CA SER A 601 13.20 -6.14 -23.30
C SER A 601 14.32 -5.19 -23.74
N VAL A 602 14.65 -5.17 -25.04
CA VAL A 602 15.63 -4.25 -25.63
C VAL A 602 15.24 -2.80 -25.39
N ALA A 603 13.98 -2.43 -25.67
CA ALA A 603 13.49 -1.08 -25.47
C ALA A 603 13.59 -0.66 -23.99
N TYR A 604 13.17 -1.53 -23.07
CA TYR A 604 13.28 -1.29 -21.64
C TYR A 604 14.73 -1.13 -21.19
N LEU A 605 15.61 -2.07 -21.54
CA LEU A 605 17.02 -2.10 -21.13
C LEU A 605 17.82 -0.93 -21.70
N ARG A 606 17.61 -0.57 -22.98
CA ARG A 606 18.20 0.64 -23.56
C ARG A 606 17.79 1.89 -22.79
N GLY A 607 16.52 2.01 -22.41
CA GLY A 607 16.04 3.10 -21.55
C GLY A 607 16.67 3.14 -20.15
N GLN A 608 17.26 2.04 -19.67
CA GLN A 608 17.99 2.00 -18.39
C GLN A 608 19.50 2.24 -18.53
N LEU A 609 20.09 1.93 -19.69
CA LEU A 609 21.53 1.91 -19.93
C LEU A 609 22.05 3.15 -20.69
N VAL A 610 21.17 3.85 -21.41
CA VAL A 610 21.52 5.00 -22.27
C VAL A 610 20.91 6.28 -21.69
N PRO A 611 21.65 7.41 -21.66
CA PRO A 611 23.01 7.60 -22.17
C PRO A 611 24.12 7.15 -21.20
N VAL A 612 23.78 6.81 -19.96
CA VAL A 612 24.76 6.46 -18.92
C VAL A 612 24.40 5.12 -18.29
N VAL A 613 25.34 4.17 -18.36
CA VAL A 613 25.22 2.87 -17.68
C VAL A 613 25.25 3.08 -16.16
N PRO A 614 24.28 2.54 -15.39
CA PRO A 614 24.24 2.73 -13.95
C PRO A 614 25.49 2.25 -13.23
N THR A 615 25.97 3.07 -12.29
CA THR A 615 27.13 2.73 -11.45
C THR A 615 26.81 1.57 -10.51
N GLY A 616 27.67 0.54 -10.51
CA GLY A 616 27.50 -0.65 -9.66
C GLY A 616 27.39 -1.95 -10.47
N VAL A 617 27.24 -3.08 -9.77
CA VAL A 617 27.21 -4.42 -10.40
C VAL A 617 26.01 -4.63 -11.33
N PHE A 618 24.93 -3.87 -11.13
CA PHE A 618 23.70 -3.99 -11.90
C PHE A 618 23.79 -3.44 -13.32
N GLY A 619 24.64 -2.43 -13.57
CA GLY A 619 24.90 -1.90 -14.91
C GLY A 619 25.35 -2.98 -15.90
N PRO A 620 26.47 -3.69 -15.64
CA PRO A 620 26.96 -4.74 -16.53
C PRO A 620 26.02 -5.94 -16.58
N LEU A 621 25.26 -6.25 -15.52
CA LEU A 621 24.24 -7.31 -15.56
C LEU A 621 23.14 -6.98 -16.58
N MET A 622 22.57 -5.77 -16.53
CA MET A 622 21.56 -5.33 -17.49
C MET A 622 22.10 -5.24 -18.92
N ALA A 623 23.36 -4.84 -19.10
CA ALA A 623 24.00 -4.83 -20.41
C ALA A 623 24.18 -6.25 -20.98
N ALA A 624 24.47 -7.23 -20.12
CA ALA A 624 24.49 -8.63 -20.53
C ALA A 624 23.08 -9.15 -20.87
N ASP A 625 22.05 -8.77 -20.11
CA ASP A 625 20.65 -9.08 -20.46
C ASP A 625 20.24 -8.42 -21.79
N LEU A 626 20.76 -7.23 -22.12
CA LEU A 626 20.51 -6.57 -23.39
C LEU A 626 21.14 -7.35 -24.54
N LEU A 627 22.37 -7.83 -24.36
CA LEU A 627 23.03 -8.70 -25.33
C LEU A 627 22.24 -10.00 -25.55
N ASP A 628 21.79 -10.64 -24.47
CA ASP A 628 20.97 -11.86 -24.54
C ASP A 628 19.67 -11.60 -25.33
N ALA A 629 18.99 -10.46 -25.12
CA ALA A 629 17.80 -10.08 -25.87
C ALA A 629 18.08 -9.84 -27.36
N LEU A 630 19.16 -9.12 -27.69
CA LEU A 630 19.54 -8.84 -29.08
C LEU A 630 19.94 -10.10 -29.84
N ASN A 631 20.58 -11.06 -29.17
CA ASN A 631 20.96 -12.34 -29.76
C ASN A 631 19.75 -13.17 -30.19
N GLY A 632 18.65 -13.10 -29.45
CA GLY A 632 17.39 -13.77 -29.80
C GLY A 632 16.51 -13.05 -30.82
N ILE A 633 16.97 -11.94 -31.41
CA ILE A 633 16.25 -11.19 -32.46
C ILE A 633 17.04 -11.30 -33.78
N PRO A 634 16.52 -12.00 -34.81
CA PRO A 634 17.24 -12.20 -36.08
C PRO A 634 17.64 -10.92 -36.81
N SER A 635 16.87 -9.85 -36.65
CA SER A 635 17.13 -8.56 -37.31
C SER A 635 18.14 -7.66 -36.59
N SER A 636 18.61 -8.03 -35.39
CA SER A 636 19.58 -7.21 -34.65
C SER A 636 20.95 -7.28 -35.31
N THR A 637 21.57 -6.12 -35.51
CA THR A 637 22.86 -6.00 -36.17
C THR A 637 24.01 -6.46 -35.28
N ALA A 638 25.17 -6.79 -35.89
CA ALA A 638 26.38 -7.10 -35.14
C ALA A 638 26.83 -5.91 -34.27
N ASP A 639 26.68 -4.69 -34.79
CA ASP A 639 27.10 -3.48 -34.08
C ASP A 639 26.28 -3.24 -32.81
N GLU A 640 24.95 -3.43 -32.86
CA GLU A 640 24.10 -3.33 -31.66
C GLU A 640 24.50 -4.35 -30.58
N LYS A 641 24.85 -5.57 -30.99
CA LYS A 641 25.30 -6.61 -30.05
C LYS A 641 26.67 -6.28 -29.47
N LYS A 642 27.61 -5.80 -30.29
CA LYS A 642 28.93 -5.33 -29.83
C LYS A 642 28.81 -4.17 -28.86
N GLU A 643 27.91 -3.23 -29.13
CA GLU A 643 27.61 -2.11 -28.26
C GLU A 643 27.15 -2.59 -26.87
N ALA A 644 26.16 -3.47 -26.81
CA ALA A 644 25.66 -4.04 -25.55
C ALA A 644 26.74 -4.83 -24.80
N ALA A 645 27.54 -5.64 -25.50
CA ALA A 645 28.66 -6.35 -24.91
C ALA A 645 29.70 -5.38 -24.31
N ASN A 646 30.08 -4.34 -25.06
CA ASN A 646 31.03 -3.34 -24.61
C ASN A 646 30.54 -2.55 -23.40
N MET A 647 29.24 -2.25 -23.30
CA MET A 647 28.65 -1.63 -22.10
C MET A 647 28.93 -2.47 -20.84
N ALA A 648 28.90 -3.81 -20.94
CA ALA A 648 29.23 -4.70 -19.82
C ALA A 648 30.75 -4.80 -19.59
N LEU A 649 31.54 -5.02 -20.65
CA LEU A 649 32.97 -5.33 -20.55
C LEU A 649 33.83 -4.14 -20.12
N THR A 650 33.44 -2.93 -20.53
CA THR A 650 34.15 -1.69 -20.18
C THR A 650 33.74 -1.15 -18.80
N HIS A 651 32.72 -1.74 -18.18
CA HIS A 651 32.23 -1.30 -16.88
C HIS A 651 33.20 -1.65 -15.75
N LYS A 652 33.51 -0.67 -14.90
CA LYS A 652 34.54 -0.77 -13.84
C LYS A 652 34.33 -1.91 -12.84
N VAL A 653 33.08 -2.34 -12.64
CA VAL A 653 32.68 -3.36 -11.65
C VAL A 653 31.98 -4.57 -12.28
N CYS A 654 32.35 -4.92 -13.51
CA CYS A 654 31.85 -6.13 -14.18
C CYS A 654 32.35 -7.40 -13.46
N PRO A 655 31.46 -8.29 -12.97
CA PRO A 655 31.86 -9.53 -12.32
C PRO A 655 32.70 -10.43 -13.24
N PRO A 656 33.74 -11.13 -12.73
CA PRO A 656 34.62 -11.96 -13.57
C PRO A 656 33.88 -13.04 -14.39
N ASP A 657 32.90 -13.72 -13.80
CA ASP A 657 32.14 -14.77 -14.49
C ASP A 657 31.22 -14.19 -15.56
N LEU A 658 30.64 -13.02 -15.28
CA LEU A 658 29.85 -12.30 -16.28
C LEU A 658 30.73 -11.83 -17.43
N LYS A 659 31.91 -11.29 -17.14
CA LYS A 659 32.89 -10.87 -18.15
C LYS A 659 33.23 -12.01 -19.10
N LYS A 660 33.57 -13.19 -18.56
CA LYS A 660 33.84 -14.39 -19.37
C LYS A 660 32.65 -14.79 -20.25
N ARG A 661 31.42 -14.74 -19.71
CA ARG A 661 30.20 -15.04 -20.45
C ARG A 661 30.00 -14.08 -21.62
N VAL A 662 30.18 -12.79 -21.40
CA VAL A 662 30.03 -11.74 -22.42
C VAL A 662 31.14 -11.81 -23.46
N GLU A 663 32.40 -12.05 -23.07
CA GLU A 663 33.52 -12.24 -23.99
C GLU A 663 33.29 -13.44 -24.92
N LYS A 664 32.77 -14.55 -24.38
CA LYS A 664 32.41 -15.72 -25.18
C LYS A 664 31.31 -15.38 -26.20
N ALA A 665 30.24 -14.75 -25.76
CA ALA A 665 29.14 -14.35 -26.65
C ALA A 665 29.60 -13.35 -27.72
N LEU A 666 30.55 -12.46 -27.39
CA LEU A 666 31.15 -11.52 -28.34
C LEU A 666 31.99 -12.25 -29.40
N GLY A 667 32.77 -13.26 -29.00
CA GLY A 667 33.53 -14.10 -29.93
C GLY A 667 32.67 -14.91 -30.89
N GLU A 668 31.42 -15.21 -30.54
CA GLU A 668 30.46 -15.89 -31.43
C GLU A 668 29.85 -14.94 -32.48
N ILE A 669 29.88 -13.62 -32.25
CA ILE A 669 29.48 -12.58 -33.21
C ILE A 669 30.58 -12.32 -34.24
N GLU A 670 31.83 -12.60 -33.88
CA GLU A 670 33.01 -12.52 -34.75
C GLU A 670 33.47 -13.94 -35.13
N PRO A 671 32.87 -14.61 -36.15
CA PRO A 671 33.48 -15.83 -36.65
C PRO A 671 34.91 -15.49 -37.09
N SER A 672 35.88 -16.15 -36.47
CA SER A 672 37.29 -15.90 -36.71
C SER A 672 37.55 -15.87 -38.22
N LYS A 673 38.21 -14.82 -38.69
CA LYS A 673 39.02 -14.92 -39.91
C LYS A 673 40.13 -15.95 -39.66
N LYS A 674 39.80 -17.22 -39.84
CA LYS A 674 40.70 -18.33 -40.18
C LYS A 674 40.05 -18.89 -41.45
N ASP A 675 40.62 -18.80 -42.64
CA ASP A 675 42.03 -18.65 -43.05
C ASP A 675 42.28 -17.45 -43.96
#